data_AF-A0ABC9F5C5-F1
#
_entry.id   AF-A0ABC9F5C5-F1
#
_cell.length_a   1.000
_cell.length_b   1.000
_cell.length_c   1.000
_cell.angle_alpha   90.00
_cell.angle_beta   90.00
_cell.angle_gamma   90.00
#
_symmetry.space_group_name_H-M   'P 1'
#
loop_
_entity.id
_entity.type
_entity.pdbx_description
1 polymer ?
#
loop_
_entity_poly.entity_id
_entity_poly.type
_entity_poly.pdbx_seq_one_letter_code
_entity_poly.pdbx_strand_id
1 'polypeptide(L)'
;MGKKQKKPGKGKEKTERKTAKGEEKRARREARKVDEEDDIDAILRSIQKEEAKKKEVHVEENVPAPSPRSNCSLTINPLKETELILYGGEFYNGSKTFVYGDLYRYDVEKNEWKLVSSPNSPPPRSAHQTVAWKNNIYMFGGEFTSPNQERFHHYKDFWTLDLKTNQWEQILAKGCPSARSGHRMVLYKHKIVLFGGFYDTLREVRYYNDLHVFDLDHFKWEEIKPRPGCLWPSPRSGFQLAVYQDQIYLYGGYFKEVSSDKEKGTVHADMWSLDPRTWEWNKVKKAGMPPGPRAGFSMCVHKKRAVLFGGVVDMEVEGDVIMSMFMNELYGFQLDNHRWYPLELRKDKPAKNKTKEIKRKESTNDVEANIDNEGDEVMEDLEEANEGQPEVHGVSNQLNKSLSITKAGSSKSCDALSDSTAQGAPPEAVKPSGRINACLAVGKDMLYLYGGMMEVKDREITLDDLYSLNLSKLDEWKCIIPASESEWLEVSEDEDEDDDDEADDNENDNEGDASQTDEDEESDEDAAKNVSSAVSLLKGESKTMRRKEKRARIEQIRVILGLSDSQRTPVPGETLKDFYKRTNMYWQMAAYEHTQHTGKELRKDGFDLAETRYKELKPILDELAVLEAEQKAEEEASGSTSSKRDTKKGKQKSAGR
;
A
#
# COMPACT_ATOMS: atom_id res chain seq x y z
N MET A 1 30.00 50.00 25.37
CA MET A 1 29.40 49.94 24.02
C MET A 1 30.37 49.23 23.09
N GLY A 2 29.90 48.20 22.38
CA GLY A 2 30.71 47.46 21.40
C GLY A 2 29.88 46.37 20.73
N LYS A 3 29.05 46.74 19.75
CA LYS A 3 28.26 45.82 18.92
C LYS A 3 29.22 45.08 17.97
N LYS A 4 29.33 43.75 18.09
CA LYS A 4 29.92 42.89 17.04
C LYS A 4 28.82 42.49 16.06
N GLN A 5 28.92 42.93 14.80
CA GLN A 5 28.13 42.42 13.68
C GLN A 5 28.51 40.96 13.41
N LYS A 6 27.51 40.06 13.42
CA LYS A 6 27.65 38.68 12.91
C LYS A 6 27.51 38.72 11.38
N LYS A 7 28.51 38.21 10.66
CA LYS A 7 28.41 37.90 9.22
C LYS A 7 27.35 36.80 9.01
N PRO A 8 26.52 36.87 7.96
CA PRO A 8 25.59 35.79 7.63
C PRO A 8 26.37 34.53 7.28
N GLY A 9 25.93 33.39 7.81
CA GLY A 9 26.63 32.12 7.71
C GLY A 9 26.47 31.47 6.33
N LYS A 10 27.51 30.74 5.91
CA LYS A 10 27.63 29.91 4.69
C LYS A 10 26.43 29.00 4.36
N GLY A 11 25.48 28.82 5.29
CA GLY A 11 24.26 28.05 5.06
C GLY A 11 23.28 28.73 4.10
N LYS A 12 23.15 30.06 4.13
CA LYS A 12 22.19 30.79 3.28
C LYS A 12 22.57 30.74 1.79
N GLU A 13 23.86 30.90 1.52
CA GLU A 13 24.45 30.83 0.18
C GLU A 13 24.39 29.39 -0.40
N LYS A 14 24.49 28.35 0.45
CA LYS A 14 24.35 26.96 0.05
C LYS A 14 22.89 26.59 -0.27
N THR A 15 21.92 27.19 0.42
CA THR A 15 20.49 27.04 0.13
C THR A 15 20.12 27.78 -1.15
N GLU A 16 20.52 29.03 -1.30
CA GLU A 16 20.29 29.84 -2.53
C GLU A 16 20.89 29.17 -3.77
N ARG A 17 22.07 28.56 -3.66
CA ARG A 17 22.71 27.83 -4.76
C ARG A 17 22.03 26.49 -5.08
N LYS A 18 21.39 25.84 -4.10
CA LYS A 18 20.55 24.65 -4.34
C LYS A 18 19.22 25.03 -5.00
N THR A 19 18.59 26.11 -4.56
CA THR A 19 17.36 26.65 -5.16
C THR A 19 17.60 27.08 -6.61
N ALA A 20 18.68 27.82 -6.87
CA ALA A 20 19.05 28.21 -8.23
C ALA A 20 19.34 27.00 -9.14
N LYS A 21 20.01 25.96 -8.62
CA LYS A 21 20.26 24.72 -9.38
C LYS A 21 18.98 23.92 -9.65
N GLY A 22 17.99 23.99 -8.75
CA GLY A 22 16.66 23.42 -8.94
C GLY A 22 15.83 24.18 -9.99
N GLU A 23 15.89 25.51 -9.96
CA GLU A 23 15.26 26.39 -10.96
C GLU A 23 15.92 26.22 -12.34
N GLU A 24 17.24 26.04 -12.39
CA GLU A 24 17.99 25.77 -13.62
C GLU A 24 17.66 24.38 -14.20
N LYS A 25 17.56 23.34 -13.36
CA LYS A 25 17.07 22.02 -13.81
C LYS A 25 15.63 22.08 -14.33
N ARG A 26 14.77 22.86 -13.66
CA ARG A 26 13.38 23.08 -14.10
C ARG A 26 13.34 23.83 -15.44
N ALA A 27 14.13 24.88 -15.60
CA ALA A 27 14.25 25.63 -16.84
C ALA A 27 14.83 24.78 -17.99
N ARG A 28 15.81 23.90 -17.70
CA ARG A 28 16.38 22.96 -18.68
C ARG A 28 15.36 21.90 -19.13
N ARG A 29 14.54 21.37 -18.20
CA ARG A 29 13.39 20.51 -18.53
C ARG A 29 12.32 21.25 -19.36
N GLU A 30 12.08 22.52 -19.05
CA GLU A 30 11.12 23.36 -19.79
C GLU A 30 11.62 23.76 -21.19
N ALA A 31 12.94 23.84 -21.40
CA ALA A 31 13.56 24.22 -22.67
C ALA A 31 13.88 23.03 -23.59
N ARG A 32 13.88 21.80 -23.08
CA ARG A 32 14.08 20.58 -23.89
C ARG A 32 12.88 20.44 -24.83
N LYS A 33 13.13 20.36 -26.14
CA LYS A 33 12.11 19.98 -27.12
C LYS A 33 11.61 18.59 -26.71
N VAL A 34 10.35 18.52 -26.30
CA VAL A 34 9.67 17.25 -26.07
C VAL A 34 9.53 16.58 -27.43
N ASP A 35 9.96 15.33 -27.53
CA ASP A 35 9.75 14.54 -28.74
C ASP A 35 8.24 14.47 -29.05
N GLU A 36 7.86 14.37 -30.32
CA GLU A 36 6.43 14.28 -30.67
C GLU A 36 5.75 13.07 -30.01
N GLU A 37 6.52 12.03 -29.66
CA GLU A 37 6.07 10.85 -28.92
C GLU A 37 5.74 11.12 -27.43
N ASP A 38 6.26 12.20 -26.85
CA ASP A 38 6.05 12.58 -25.44
C ASP A 38 5.18 13.85 -25.29
N ASP A 39 4.88 14.55 -26.40
CA ASP A 39 4.01 15.72 -26.39
C ASP A 39 2.54 15.31 -26.26
N ILE A 40 2.01 15.39 -25.03
CA ILE A 40 0.60 15.08 -24.72
C ILE A 40 -0.39 15.74 -25.69
N ASP A 41 -0.18 16.99 -26.07
CA ASP A 41 -1.13 17.67 -26.95
C ASP A 41 -1.10 17.10 -28.37
N ALA A 42 0.07 16.64 -28.84
CA ALA A 42 0.19 15.92 -30.11
C ALA A 42 -0.42 14.52 -30.03
N ILE A 43 -0.14 13.76 -28.95
CA ILE A 43 -0.67 12.42 -28.71
C ILE A 43 -2.20 12.44 -28.65
N LEU A 44 -2.80 13.33 -27.84
CA LEU A 44 -4.25 13.44 -27.70
C LEU A 44 -4.92 13.84 -29.02
N ARG A 45 -4.31 14.73 -29.82
CA ARG A 45 -4.80 15.08 -31.15
C ARG A 45 -4.75 13.87 -32.11
N SER A 46 -3.70 13.08 -32.05
CA SER A 46 -3.56 11.85 -32.85
C SER A 46 -4.66 10.84 -32.47
N ILE A 47 -4.84 10.59 -31.17
CA ILE A 47 -5.89 9.68 -30.66
C ILE A 47 -7.28 10.15 -31.10
N GLN A 48 -7.60 11.44 -30.92
CA GLN A 48 -8.89 11.99 -31.36
C GLN A 48 -9.12 11.81 -32.86
N LYS A 49 -8.07 11.95 -33.68
CA LYS A 49 -8.15 11.73 -35.12
C LYS A 49 -8.41 10.27 -35.47
N GLU A 50 -7.79 9.32 -34.77
CA GLU A 50 -8.06 7.89 -34.95
C GLU A 50 -9.47 7.50 -34.47
N GLU A 51 -9.90 8.00 -33.31
CA GLU A 51 -11.26 7.77 -32.79
C GLU A 51 -12.34 8.34 -33.73
N ALA A 52 -12.10 9.50 -34.34
CA ALA A 52 -13.02 10.10 -35.31
C ALA A 52 -13.18 9.30 -36.61
N LYS A 53 -12.28 8.34 -36.90
CA LYS A 53 -12.45 7.42 -38.05
C LYS A 53 -13.47 6.32 -37.78
N LYS A 54 -13.74 6.01 -36.51
CA LYS A 54 -14.75 5.00 -36.13
C LYS A 54 -16.14 5.55 -36.46
N LYS A 55 -16.94 4.76 -37.16
CA LYS A 55 -18.28 5.18 -37.64
C LYS A 55 -19.43 4.44 -36.97
N GLU A 56 -19.16 3.25 -36.47
CA GLU A 56 -20.16 2.37 -35.89
C GLU A 56 -19.61 1.70 -34.64
N VAL A 57 -20.52 1.23 -33.80
CA VAL A 57 -20.17 0.43 -32.63
C VAL A 57 -19.76 -0.96 -33.11
N HIS A 58 -18.60 -1.41 -32.64
CA HIS A 58 -18.12 -2.76 -32.81
C HIS A 58 -18.02 -3.45 -31.45
N VAL A 59 -18.49 -4.69 -31.36
CA VAL A 59 -18.39 -5.51 -30.16
C VAL A 59 -17.64 -6.78 -30.53
N GLU A 60 -16.43 -6.92 -29.99
CA GLU A 60 -15.63 -8.12 -30.10
C GLU A 60 -15.97 -9.03 -28.92
N GLU A 61 -16.42 -10.23 -29.24
CA GLU A 61 -16.86 -11.23 -28.27
C GLU A 61 -15.70 -12.16 -27.91
N ASN A 62 -15.66 -12.67 -26.67
CA ASN A 62 -14.68 -13.65 -26.19
C ASN A 62 -13.22 -13.19 -26.36
N VAL A 63 -12.97 -11.91 -26.09
CA VAL A 63 -11.61 -11.35 -26.08
C VAL A 63 -10.85 -11.80 -24.83
N PRO A 64 -9.51 -11.72 -24.83
CA PRO A 64 -8.72 -11.90 -23.62
C PRO A 64 -9.10 -10.90 -22.51
N ALA A 65 -8.74 -11.24 -21.27
CA ALA A 65 -8.85 -10.33 -20.15
C ALA A 65 -8.04 -9.03 -20.42
N PRO A 66 -8.50 -7.88 -19.90
CA PRO A 66 -7.77 -6.63 -20.02
C PRO A 66 -6.38 -6.72 -19.39
N SER A 67 -5.41 -6.05 -20.00
CA SER A 67 -4.04 -5.89 -19.48
C SER A 67 -4.03 -5.26 -18.08
N PRO A 68 -2.90 -5.42 -17.33
CA PRO A 68 -2.71 -4.77 -16.04
C PRO A 68 -3.07 -3.30 -16.06
N ARG A 69 -3.84 -2.88 -15.07
CA ARG A 69 -4.25 -1.48 -14.94
C ARG A 69 -4.63 -1.10 -13.52
N SER A 70 -4.20 0.09 -13.12
CA SER A 70 -4.68 0.77 -11.92
C SER A 70 -5.55 1.96 -12.34
N ASN A 71 -6.21 2.60 -11.37
CA ASN A 71 -6.93 3.87 -11.59
C ASN A 71 -8.02 3.81 -12.69
N CYS A 72 -8.49 2.62 -13.04
CA CYS A 72 -9.63 2.42 -13.93
C CYS A 72 -10.96 2.58 -13.17
N SER A 73 -12.07 2.45 -13.88
CA SER A 73 -13.40 2.34 -13.25
C SER A 73 -14.00 0.96 -13.50
N LEU A 74 -14.56 0.36 -12.46
CA LEU A 74 -15.33 -0.88 -12.53
C LEU A 74 -16.74 -0.63 -11.99
N THR A 75 -17.76 -0.86 -12.80
CA THR A 75 -19.17 -0.60 -12.46
C THR A 75 -20.02 -1.82 -12.79
N ILE A 76 -20.97 -2.17 -11.91
CA ILE A 76 -21.97 -3.20 -12.22
C ILE A 76 -22.90 -2.66 -13.31
N ASN A 77 -23.19 -3.48 -14.31
CA ASN A 77 -24.22 -3.13 -15.29
C ASN A 77 -25.61 -3.12 -14.61
N PRO A 78 -26.30 -1.96 -14.53
CA PRO A 78 -27.63 -1.87 -13.94
C PRO A 78 -28.70 -2.66 -14.70
N LEU A 79 -28.45 -3.04 -15.96
CA LEU A 79 -29.35 -3.86 -16.78
C LEU A 79 -29.09 -5.36 -16.64
N LYS A 80 -27.93 -5.75 -16.09
CA LYS A 80 -27.49 -7.14 -15.93
C LYS A 80 -26.50 -7.24 -14.79
N GLU A 81 -27.00 -7.57 -13.61
CA GLU A 81 -26.24 -7.54 -12.35
C GLU A 81 -25.02 -8.49 -12.29
N THR A 82 -24.92 -9.44 -13.23
CA THR A 82 -23.81 -10.39 -13.36
C THR A 82 -22.71 -9.91 -14.30
N GLU A 83 -22.85 -8.69 -14.83
CA GLU A 83 -21.91 -8.13 -15.78
C GLU A 83 -21.20 -6.91 -15.21
N LEU A 84 -19.86 -6.92 -15.31
CA LEU A 84 -18.99 -5.81 -14.93
C LEU A 84 -18.65 -4.99 -16.15
N ILE A 85 -18.61 -3.67 -15.99
CA ILE A 85 -18.18 -2.72 -17.01
C ILE A 85 -16.90 -2.08 -16.52
N LEU A 86 -15.83 -2.26 -17.29
CA LEU A 86 -14.51 -1.72 -17.02
C LEU A 86 -14.14 -0.69 -18.08
N TYR A 87 -13.61 0.46 -17.66
CA TYR A 87 -13.18 1.50 -18.58
C TYR A 87 -11.90 2.18 -18.09
N GLY A 88 -10.97 2.38 -19.03
CA GLY A 88 -9.75 3.16 -18.86
C GLY A 88 -8.75 2.57 -17.86
N GLY A 89 -8.03 3.45 -17.18
CA GLY A 89 -6.92 3.12 -16.28
C GLY A 89 -5.55 3.36 -16.91
N GLU A 90 -4.51 3.02 -16.17
CA GLU A 90 -3.12 3.18 -16.62
C GLU A 90 -2.21 2.03 -16.16
N PHE A 91 -1.08 1.90 -16.84
CA PHE A 91 -0.03 0.93 -16.58
C PHE A 91 1.34 1.56 -16.78
N TYR A 92 2.27 1.31 -15.87
CA TYR A 92 3.67 1.68 -16.02
C TYR A 92 4.55 0.43 -16.06
N ASN A 93 5.43 0.34 -17.06
CA ASN A 93 6.30 -0.82 -17.26
C ASN A 93 7.76 -0.63 -16.79
N GLY A 94 8.03 0.45 -16.04
CA GLY A 94 9.39 0.84 -15.65
C GLY A 94 10.07 1.83 -16.58
N SER A 95 9.49 2.10 -17.75
CA SER A 95 10.01 3.10 -18.71
C SER A 95 8.92 4.04 -19.21
N LYS A 96 7.80 3.50 -19.70
CA LYS A 96 6.69 4.26 -20.27
C LYS A 96 5.38 3.98 -19.55
N THR A 97 4.54 5.00 -19.47
CA THR A 97 3.17 4.94 -18.98
C THR A 97 2.20 4.80 -20.14
N PHE A 98 1.30 3.84 -20.04
CA PHE A 98 0.23 3.58 -20.99
C PHE A 98 -1.09 3.93 -20.33
N VAL A 99 -1.85 4.82 -20.95
CA VAL A 99 -3.19 5.20 -20.49
C VAL A 99 -4.22 4.59 -21.42
N TYR A 100 -5.20 3.89 -20.87
CA TYR A 100 -6.20 3.13 -21.62
C TYR A 100 -7.50 3.93 -21.81
N GLY A 101 -8.18 3.69 -22.94
CA GLY A 101 -9.50 4.25 -23.28
C GLY A 101 -10.46 3.18 -23.82
N ASP A 102 -10.16 1.92 -23.54
CA ASP A 102 -10.94 0.76 -23.92
C ASP A 102 -12.13 0.55 -22.98
N LEU A 103 -13.21 -0.03 -23.51
CA LEU A 103 -14.42 -0.38 -22.77
C LEU A 103 -14.60 -1.89 -22.79
N TYR A 104 -14.42 -2.53 -21.63
CA TYR A 104 -14.63 -3.95 -21.46
C TYR A 104 -15.96 -4.22 -20.76
N ARG A 105 -16.63 -5.31 -21.18
CA ARG A 105 -17.77 -5.88 -20.47
C ARG A 105 -17.47 -7.34 -20.13
N TYR A 106 -17.55 -7.69 -18.86
CA TYR A 106 -17.27 -9.03 -18.36
C TYR A 106 -18.52 -9.68 -17.81
N ASP A 107 -18.93 -10.78 -18.39
CA ASP A 107 -20.02 -11.61 -17.87
C ASP A 107 -19.45 -12.65 -16.89
N VAL A 108 -19.75 -12.48 -15.61
CA VAL A 108 -19.22 -13.35 -14.54
C VAL A 108 -19.81 -14.76 -14.61
N GLU A 109 -21.06 -14.92 -15.08
CA GLU A 109 -21.70 -16.24 -15.17
C GLU A 109 -21.15 -17.06 -16.33
N LYS A 110 -20.81 -16.39 -17.43
CA LYS A 110 -20.22 -17.03 -18.60
C LYS A 110 -18.70 -17.10 -18.57
N ASN A 111 -18.07 -16.28 -17.72
CA ASN A 111 -16.63 -16.05 -17.71
C ASN A 111 -16.10 -15.56 -19.07
N GLU A 112 -16.81 -14.62 -19.69
CA GLU A 112 -16.51 -14.10 -21.03
C GLU A 112 -16.28 -12.58 -20.98
N TRP A 113 -15.21 -12.12 -21.62
CA TRP A 113 -14.94 -10.70 -21.84
C TRP A 113 -15.39 -10.28 -23.23
N LYS A 114 -15.88 -9.04 -23.32
CA LYS A 114 -16.18 -8.35 -24.57
C LYS A 114 -15.44 -7.03 -24.61
N LEU A 115 -14.86 -6.71 -25.77
CA LEU A 115 -14.30 -5.39 -26.03
C LEU A 115 -15.28 -4.60 -26.89
N VAL A 116 -15.64 -3.42 -26.41
CA VAL A 116 -16.61 -2.55 -27.05
C VAL A 116 -15.88 -1.32 -27.58
N SER A 117 -15.96 -1.11 -28.89
CA SER A 117 -15.45 0.08 -29.56
C SER A 117 -16.64 0.90 -30.06
N SER A 118 -16.70 2.18 -29.70
CA SER A 118 -17.77 3.09 -30.09
C SER A 118 -17.20 4.30 -30.82
N PRO A 119 -17.91 4.87 -31.80
CA PRO A 119 -17.59 6.21 -32.30
C PRO A 119 -17.73 7.21 -31.15
N ASN A 120 -16.99 8.32 -31.24
CA ASN A 120 -17.00 9.39 -30.24
C ASN A 120 -16.75 8.90 -28.80
N SER A 121 -15.90 7.88 -28.65
CA SER A 121 -15.52 7.41 -27.32
C SER A 121 -14.72 8.49 -26.58
N PRO A 122 -14.81 8.55 -25.24
CA PRO A 122 -13.95 9.42 -24.46
C PRO A 122 -12.48 9.10 -24.73
N PRO A 123 -11.58 10.10 -24.74
CA PRO A 123 -10.15 9.86 -24.80
C PRO A 123 -9.66 8.98 -23.63
N PRO A 124 -8.53 8.25 -23.82
CA PRO A 124 -7.89 7.48 -22.76
C PRO A 124 -7.68 8.29 -21.49
N ARG A 125 -7.95 7.66 -20.36
CA ARG A 125 -7.91 8.32 -19.05
C ARG A 125 -7.77 7.35 -17.89
N SER A 126 -7.14 7.83 -16.82
CA SER A 126 -7.09 7.21 -15.51
C SER A 126 -7.68 8.15 -14.45
N ALA A 127 -7.93 7.63 -13.25
CA ALA A 127 -8.41 8.37 -12.07
C ALA A 127 -9.70 9.18 -12.28
N HIS A 128 -10.50 8.82 -13.30
CA HIS A 128 -11.86 9.27 -13.51
C HIS A 128 -12.83 8.54 -12.57
N GLN A 129 -14.10 8.92 -12.62
CA GLN A 129 -15.17 8.21 -11.91
C GLN A 129 -16.36 7.97 -12.81
N THR A 130 -17.02 6.84 -12.57
CA THR A 130 -18.26 6.45 -13.24
C THR A 130 -19.39 6.22 -12.24
N VAL A 131 -20.61 6.54 -12.64
CA VAL A 131 -21.83 6.15 -11.91
C VAL A 131 -22.86 5.59 -12.89
N ALA A 132 -23.51 4.50 -12.50
CA ALA A 132 -24.60 3.92 -13.28
C ALA A 132 -25.95 4.52 -12.85
N TRP A 133 -26.78 4.88 -13.83
CA TRP A 133 -28.17 5.27 -13.60
C TRP A 133 -29.08 4.83 -14.74
N LYS A 134 -30.13 4.06 -14.40
CA LYS A 134 -31.05 3.46 -15.38
C LYS A 134 -30.29 2.66 -16.45
N ASN A 135 -30.31 3.13 -17.69
CA ASN A 135 -29.69 2.45 -18.84
C ASN A 135 -28.31 3.03 -19.19
N ASN A 136 -27.78 3.95 -18.39
CA ASN A 136 -26.58 4.70 -18.75
C ASN A 136 -25.48 4.56 -17.69
N ILE A 137 -24.24 4.69 -18.12
CA ILE A 137 -23.10 5.05 -17.26
C ILE A 137 -22.71 6.49 -17.54
N TYR A 138 -22.53 7.28 -16.49
CA TYR A 138 -22.04 8.65 -16.56
C TYR A 138 -20.59 8.70 -16.07
N MET A 139 -19.73 9.42 -16.78
CA MET A 139 -18.30 9.52 -16.48
C MET A 139 -17.84 10.98 -16.46
N PHE A 140 -17.04 11.36 -15.47
CA PHE A 140 -16.47 12.70 -15.38
C PHE A 140 -14.96 12.67 -15.14
N GLY A 141 -14.26 13.62 -15.76
CA GLY A 141 -12.87 13.97 -15.46
C GLY A 141 -11.88 12.82 -15.68
N GLY A 142 -10.88 12.76 -14.81
CA GLY A 142 -9.71 11.90 -14.95
C GLY A 142 -8.52 12.64 -15.56
N GLU A 143 -7.46 11.92 -15.87
CA GLU A 143 -6.25 12.47 -16.46
C GLU A 143 -5.63 11.55 -17.51
N PHE A 144 -4.78 12.15 -18.34
CA PHE A 144 -3.87 11.46 -19.24
C PHE A 144 -2.44 11.85 -18.88
N THR A 145 -1.64 10.87 -18.52
CA THR A 145 -0.22 11.00 -18.18
C THR A 145 0.62 10.79 -19.45
N SER A 146 1.63 11.62 -19.69
CA SER A 146 2.57 11.40 -20.79
C SER A 146 3.32 10.07 -20.61
N PRO A 147 3.79 9.43 -21.69
CA PRO A 147 4.56 8.19 -21.57
C PRO A 147 5.72 8.30 -20.57
N ASN A 148 6.44 9.41 -20.58
CA ASN A 148 7.56 9.67 -19.66
C ASN A 148 7.18 10.23 -18.27
N GLN A 149 5.88 10.33 -17.93
CA GLN A 149 5.35 10.88 -16.67
C GLN A 149 5.72 12.35 -16.35
N GLU A 150 6.28 13.11 -17.30
CA GLU A 150 6.66 14.50 -17.08
C GLU A 150 5.51 15.49 -17.23
N ARG A 151 4.38 15.07 -17.82
CA ARG A 151 3.22 15.94 -18.05
C ARG A 151 1.92 15.20 -17.75
N PHE A 152 0.91 15.98 -17.37
CA PHE A 152 -0.42 15.48 -17.04
C PHE A 152 -1.48 16.39 -17.67
N HIS A 153 -2.47 15.78 -18.31
CA HIS A 153 -3.64 16.47 -18.83
C HIS A 153 -4.88 16.03 -18.06
N HIS A 154 -5.43 16.91 -17.23
CA HIS A 154 -6.69 16.63 -16.54
C HIS A 154 -7.88 17.00 -17.41
N TYR A 155 -8.84 16.07 -17.51
CA TYR A 155 -10.08 16.27 -18.22
C TYR A 155 -11.12 16.99 -17.35
N LYS A 156 -12.00 17.75 -18.01
CA LYS A 156 -13.18 18.41 -17.42
C LYS A 156 -14.49 18.01 -18.10
N ASP A 157 -14.40 17.05 -19.02
CA ASP A 157 -15.50 16.60 -19.83
C ASP A 157 -16.42 15.66 -19.05
N PHE A 158 -17.67 15.61 -19.49
CA PHE A 158 -18.71 14.77 -18.90
C PHE A 158 -19.33 13.93 -20.00
N TRP A 159 -19.41 12.61 -19.79
CA TRP A 159 -19.80 11.64 -20.79
C TRP A 159 -20.92 10.75 -20.29
N THR A 160 -21.71 10.22 -21.21
CA THR A 160 -22.67 9.16 -20.96
C THR A 160 -22.47 8.02 -21.95
N LEU A 161 -22.57 6.79 -21.48
CA LEU A 161 -22.62 5.56 -22.28
C LEU A 161 -24.02 4.97 -22.17
N ASP A 162 -24.72 4.84 -23.29
CA ASP A 162 -25.96 4.06 -23.35
C ASP A 162 -25.62 2.57 -23.39
N LEU A 163 -26.02 1.82 -22.36
CA LEU A 163 -25.68 0.41 -22.18
C LEU A 163 -26.44 -0.54 -23.13
N LYS A 164 -27.50 -0.06 -23.79
CA LYS A 164 -28.25 -0.83 -24.78
C LYS A 164 -27.61 -0.73 -26.16
N THR A 165 -27.11 0.45 -26.51
CA THR A 165 -26.54 0.73 -27.83
C THR A 165 -25.01 0.72 -27.83
N ASN A 166 -24.39 0.73 -26.65
CA ASN A 166 -22.96 0.92 -26.42
C ASN A 166 -22.41 2.22 -27.05
N GLN A 167 -23.25 3.24 -27.19
CA GLN A 167 -22.85 4.53 -27.77
C GLN A 167 -22.45 5.51 -26.67
N TRP A 168 -21.31 6.17 -26.87
CA TRP A 168 -20.89 7.30 -26.04
C TRP A 168 -21.42 8.63 -26.58
N GLU A 169 -21.78 9.52 -25.65
CA GLU A 169 -22.12 10.90 -25.95
C GLU A 169 -21.47 11.83 -24.92
N GLN A 170 -20.87 12.92 -25.39
CA GLN A 170 -20.38 13.98 -24.52
C GLN A 170 -21.54 14.90 -24.11
N ILE A 171 -21.78 15.01 -22.81
CA ILE A 171 -22.79 15.90 -22.26
C ILE A 171 -22.21 17.30 -22.08
N LEU A 172 -22.69 18.24 -22.91
CA LEU A 172 -22.33 19.65 -22.82
C LEU A 172 -23.30 20.41 -21.91
N ALA A 173 -23.04 20.37 -20.60
CA ALA A 173 -23.85 21.04 -19.60
C ALA A 173 -23.20 22.32 -19.06
N LYS A 174 -24.02 23.37 -18.84
CA LYS A 174 -23.56 24.61 -18.18
C LYS A 174 -23.22 24.34 -16.72
N GLY A 175 -22.20 25.03 -16.22
CA GLY A 175 -21.74 24.89 -14.82
C GLY A 175 -20.88 23.66 -14.57
N CYS A 176 -20.39 22.99 -15.62
CA CYS A 176 -19.54 21.82 -15.53
C CYS A 176 -18.31 22.10 -14.62
N PRO A 177 -17.94 21.17 -13.71
CA PRO A 177 -16.79 21.36 -12.83
C PRO A 177 -15.48 21.56 -13.59
N SER A 178 -14.49 22.15 -12.92
CA SER A 178 -13.14 22.32 -13.48
C SER A 178 -12.44 20.97 -13.71
N ALA A 179 -11.40 21.00 -14.55
CA ALA A 179 -10.56 19.83 -14.82
C ALA A 179 -9.97 19.25 -13.53
N ARG A 180 -10.08 17.93 -13.37
CA ARG A 180 -9.63 17.22 -12.17
C ARG A 180 -9.57 15.71 -12.35
N SER A 181 -8.70 15.08 -11.57
CA SER A 181 -8.63 13.63 -11.35
C SER A 181 -8.72 13.30 -9.85
N GLY A 182 -8.84 12.02 -9.50
CA GLY A 182 -8.87 11.56 -8.10
C GLY A 182 -10.05 12.05 -7.26
N HIS A 183 -11.07 12.62 -7.92
CA HIS A 183 -12.34 13.01 -7.30
C HIS A 183 -13.21 11.77 -7.05
N ARG A 184 -14.31 11.94 -6.32
CA ARG A 184 -15.34 10.90 -6.18
C ARG A 184 -16.69 11.41 -6.61
N MET A 185 -17.44 10.50 -7.22
CA MET A 185 -18.76 10.75 -7.78
C MET A 185 -19.71 9.64 -7.32
N VAL A 186 -20.89 10.01 -6.84
CA VAL A 186 -21.91 9.04 -6.40
C VAL A 186 -23.29 9.44 -6.90
N LEU A 187 -24.15 8.44 -7.09
CA LEU A 187 -25.55 8.66 -7.39
C LEU A 187 -26.37 8.76 -6.09
N TYR A 188 -27.09 9.86 -5.93
CA TYR A 188 -28.14 10.01 -4.92
C TYR A 188 -29.48 10.31 -5.61
N LYS A 189 -30.39 9.32 -5.62
CA LYS A 189 -31.67 9.39 -6.36
C LYS A 189 -31.42 9.70 -7.85
N HIS A 190 -31.87 10.85 -8.35
CA HIS A 190 -31.67 11.32 -9.73
C HIS A 190 -30.58 12.41 -9.81
N LYS A 191 -29.68 12.47 -8.82
CA LYS A 191 -28.61 13.47 -8.77
C LYS A 191 -27.25 12.79 -8.69
N ILE A 192 -26.32 13.25 -9.51
CA ILE A 192 -24.92 12.86 -9.41
C ILE A 192 -24.22 13.89 -8.54
N VAL A 193 -23.60 13.44 -7.47
CA VAL A 193 -22.88 14.28 -6.50
C VAL A 193 -21.40 14.05 -6.69
N LEU A 194 -20.67 15.12 -7.00
CA LEU A 194 -19.23 15.13 -7.20
C LEU A 194 -18.57 15.99 -6.11
N PHE A 195 -17.49 15.48 -5.51
CA PHE A 195 -16.70 16.23 -4.55
C PHE A 195 -15.21 16.10 -4.83
N GLY A 196 -14.47 17.16 -4.52
CA GLY A 196 -13.01 17.14 -4.41
C GLY A 196 -12.26 16.75 -5.68
N GLY A 197 -11.12 16.08 -5.50
CA GLY A 197 -10.14 15.76 -6.55
C GLY A 197 -8.96 16.70 -6.54
N PHE A 198 -8.09 16.58 -7.55
CA PHE A 198 -6.92 17.44 -7.70
C PHE A 198 -6.66 17.78 -9.17
N TYR A 199 -5.80 18.76 -9.36
CA TYR A 199 -5.24 19.20 -10.64
C TYR A 199 -3.76 19.46 -10.40
N ASP A 200 -2.90 18.68 -11.04
CA ASP A 200 -1.45 18.75 -10.95
C ASP A 200 -0.84 18.73 -12.35
N THR A 201 -0.20 19.81 -12.75
CA THR A 201 0.51 19.91 -14.03
C THR A 201 2.01 20.13 -13.85
N LEU A 202 2.53 19.82 -12.65
CA LEU A 202 3.87 20.19 -12.15
C LEU A 202 4.12 21.70 -12.02
N ARG A 203 3.39 22.52 -12.78
CA ARG A 203 3.42 24.00 -12.70
C ARG A 203 2.45 24.53 -11.66
N GLU A 204 1.28 23.92 -11.59
CA GLU A 204 0.22 24.23 -10.66
C GLU A 204 -0.27 22.93 -10.01
N VAL A 205 -0.30 22.91 -8.68
CA VAL A 205 -0.89 21.84 -7.89
C VAL A 205 -2.06 22.43 -7.10
N ARG A 206 -3.25 21.89 -7.30
CA ARG A 206 -4.47 22.32 -6.61
C ARG A 206 -5.30 21.11 -6.23
N TYR A 207 -5.63 21.03 -4.96
CA TYR A 207 -6.64 20.11 -4.46
C TYR A 207 -7.96 20.85 -4.31
N TYR A 208 -9.06 20.16 -4.60
CA TYR A 208 -10.40 20.71 -4.53
C TYR A 208 -11.15 20.19 -3.31
N ASN A 209 -12.08 21.00 -2.81
CA ASN A 209 -13.14 20.62 -1.88
C ASN A 209 -14.49 21.21 -2.30
N ASP A 210 -14.66 21.58 -3.57
CA ASP A 210 -15.95 22.03 -4.08
C ASP A 210 -16.91 20.84 -4.19
N LEU A 211 -18.21 21.14 -4.08
CA LEU A 211 -19.31 20.18 -4.17
C LEU A 211 -20.13 20.57 -5.39
N HIS A 212 -20.25 19.65 -6.34
CA HIS A 212 -21.03 19.83 -7.56
C HIS A 212 -22.14 18.80 -7.63
N VAL A 213 -23.29 19.22 -8.14
CA VAL A 213 -24.46 18.37 -8.27
C VAL A 213 -24.97 18.46 -9.70
N PHE A 214 -25.04 17.32 -10.39
CA PHE A 214 -25.70 17.23 -11.68
C PHE A 214 -27.09 16.67 -11.51
N ASP A 215 -28.08 17.42 -11.97
CA ASP A 215 -29.48 17.00 -12.02
C ASP A 215 -29.72 16.19 -13.31
N LEU A 216 -30.07 14.89 -13.16
CA LEU A 216 -30.32 13.99 -14.29
C LEU A 216 -31.69 14.19 -14.95
N ASP A 217 -32.59 14.98 -14.36
CA ASP A 217 -33.87 15.33 -14.96
C ASP A 217 -33.74 16.61 -15.81
N HIS A 218 -32.93 17.58 -15.35
CA HIS A 218 -32.74 18.87 -16.03
C HIS A 218 -31.43 19.00 -16.83
N PHE A 219 -30.53 18.02 -16.72
CA PHE A 219 -29.21 18.00 -17.36
C PHE A 219 -28.38 19.26 -17.09
N LYS A 220 -28.30 19.64 -15.81
CA LYS A 220 -27.62 20.86 -15.38
C LYS A 220 -26.74 20.61 -14.16
N TRP A 221 -25.53 21.18 -14.20
CA TRP A 221 -24.66 21.25 -13.04
C TRP A 221 -24.99 22.46 -12.17
N GLU A 222 -24.89 22.26 -10.87
CA GLU A 222 -24.95 23.29 -9.85
C GLU A 222 -23.77 23.13 -8.89
N GLU A 223 -23.00 24.20 -8.70
CA GLU A 223 -21.98 24.23 -7.65
C GLU A 223 -22.63 24.66 -6.33
N ILE A 224 -22.51 23.80 -5.33
CA ILE A 224 -23.01 24.08 -3.99
C ILE A 224 -21.91 24.76 -3.17
N LYS A 225 -22.18 26.00 -2.76
CA LYS A 225 -21.28 26.79 -1.94
C LYS A 225 -21.52 26.56 -0.43
N PRO A 226 -20.46 26.56 0.40
CA PRO A 226 -20.62 26.49 1.84
C PRO A 226 -21.42 27.69 2.36
N ARG A 227 -22.43 27.43 3.17
CA ARG A 227 -23.14 28.49 3.91
C ARG A 227 -22.23 29.02 5.04
N PRO A 228 -22.24 30.33 5.33
CA PRO A 228 -21.47 30.89 6.44
C PRO A 228 -21.76 30.16 7.76
N GLY A 229 -20.71 29.74 8.46
CA GLY A 229 -20.80 29.04 9.75
C GLY A 229 -21.01 27.52 9.67
N CYS A 230 -21.30 26.96 8.49
CA CYS A 230 -21.38 25.51 8.31
C CYS A 230 -19.99 24.87 8.23
N LEU A 231 -19.89 23.60 8.66
CA LEU A 231 -18.67 22.82 8.50
C LEU A 231 -18.49 22.41 7.03
N TRP A 232 -17.24 22.16 6.64
CA TRP A 232 -16.90 21.75 5.28
C TRP A 232 -15.62 20.90 5.29
N PRO A 233 -15.54 19.79 4.53
CA PRO A 233 -14.32 19.00 4.45
C PRO A 233 -13.18 19.78 3.78
N SER A 234 -11.94 19.53 4.22
CA SER A 234 -10.74 20.11 3.59
C SER A 234 -10.53 19.59 2.16
N PRO A 235 -9.79 20.33 1.31
CA PRO A 235 -9.34 19.84 0.00
C PRO A 235 -8.70 18.47 0.09
N ARG A 236 -9.08 17.58 -0.82
CA ARG A 236 -8.61 16.18 -0.83
C ARG A 236 -8.92 15.46 -2.13
N SER A 237 -8.10 14.46 -2.46
CA SER A 237 -8.34 13.46 -3.50
C SER A 237 -8.23 12.05 -2.92
N GLY A 238 -8.55 11.02 -3.71
CA GLY A 238 -8.32 9.61 -3.32
C GLY A 238 -9.10 9.14 -2.08
N PHE A 239 -10.10 9.89 -1.64
CA PHE A 239 -11.05 9.50 -0.60
C PHE A 239 -12.14 8.59 -1.17
N GLN A 240 -13.09 8.17 -0.34
CA GLN A 240 -14.24 7.39 -0.80
C GLN A 240 -15.56 8.01 -0.37
N LEU A 241 -16.58 7.90 -1.23
CA LEU A 241 -17.95 8.29 -0.94
C LEU A 241 -18.85 7.07 -0.82
N ALA A 242 -19.82 7.11 0.09
CA ALA A 242 -20.80 6.05 0.27
C ALA A 242 -22.20 6.65 0.46
N VAL A 243 -23.19 6.15 -0.28
CA VAL A 243 -24.58 6.59 -0.15
C VAL A 243 -25.36 5.53 0.62
N TYR A 244 -26.09 5.95 1.65
CA TYR A 244 -26.98 5.07 2.39
C TYR A 244 -28.19 5.84 2.89
N GLN A 245 -29.38 5.37 2.51
CA GLN A 245 -30.65 6.06 2.76
C GLN A 245 -30.56 7.52 2.26
N ASP A 246 -30.85 8.49 3.12
CA ASP A 246 -30.81 9.92 2.82
C ASP A 246 -29.53 10.60 3.34
N GLN A 247 -28.39 9.91 3.28
CA GLN A 247 -27.08 10.45 3.68
C GLN A 247 -25.98 10.01 2.71
N ILE A 248 -25.01 10.91 2.51
CA ILE A 248 -23.78 10.63 1.77
C ILE A 248 -22.60 10.74 2.73
N TYR A 249 -21.77 9.72 2.83
CA TYR A 249 -20.62 9.68 3.71
C TYR A 249 -19.33 9.88 2.92
N LEU A 250 -18.38 10.62 3.50
CA LEU A 250 -17.02 10.76 2.99
C LEU A 250 -16.05 10.18 4.01
N TYR A 251 -15.10 9.38 3.53
CA TYR A 251 -14.04 8.83 4.37
C TYR A 251 -12.66 8.98 3.73
N GLY A 252 -11.72 9.50 4.53
CA GLY A 252 -10.29 9.54 4.22
C GLY A 252 -9.89 10.52 3.12
N GLY A 253 -8.86 10.14 2.36
CA GLY A 253 -8.27 10.91 1.27
C GLY A 253 -6.85 11.37 1.53
N TYR A 254 -6.30 12.09 0.57
CA TYR A 254 -4.96 12.66 0.62
C TYR A 254 -4.98 14.11 0.15
N PHE A 255 -4.07 14.91 0.71
CA PHE A 255 -3.85 16.29 0.33
C PHE A 255 -2.34 16.56 0.30
N LYS A 256 -1.85 17.13 -0.80
CA LYS A 256 -0.47 17.59 -0.93
C LYS A 256 -0.43 19.11 -0.90
N GLU A 257 0.29 19.66 0.07
CA GLU A 257 0.64 21.08 0.11
C GLU A 257 2.01 21.26 -0.56
N VAL A 258 2.06 22.06 -1.62
CA VAL A 258 3.30 22.44 -2.30
C VAL A 258 3.60 23.90 -1.95
N SER A 259 4.63 24.10 -1.13
CA SER A 259 5.16 25.43 -0.78
C SER A 259 6.57 25.60 -1.33
N SER A 260 7.06 26.84 -1.45
CA SER A 260 8.34 27.16 -2.11
C SER A 260 9.56 26.40 -1.57
N ASP A 261 9.53 25.95 -0.32
CA ASP A 261 10.66 25.31 0.34
C ASP A 261 10.38 23.87 0.81
N LYS A 262 9.13 23.40 0.78
CA LYS A 262 8.72 22.07 1.28
C LYS A 262 7.45 21.55 0.62
N GLU A 263 7.44 20.26 0.32
CA GLU A 263 6.23 19.48 0.05
C GLU A 263 5.78 18.78 1.33
N LYS A 264 4.47 18.80 1.60
CA LYS A 264 3.91 18.09 2.75
C LYS A 264 2.64 17.35 2.36
N GLY A 265 2.70 16.03 2.42
CA GLY A 265 1.53 15.16 2.31
C GLY A 265 0.73 15.11 3.62
N THR A 266 -0.59 15.10 3.52
CA THR A 266 -1.51 14.86 4.64
C THR A 266 -2.48 13.77 4.26
N VAL A 267 -2.36 12.61 4.93
CA VAL A 267 -3.34 11.54 4.83
C VAL A 267 -4.51 11.84 5.76
N HIS A 268 -5.70 11.94 5.18
CA HIS A 268 -6.95 12.10 5.91
C HIS A 268 -7.47 10.74 6.39
N ALA A 269 -7.88 10.69 7.65
CA ALA A 269 -8.57 9.53 8.26
C ALA A 269 -9.82 9.98 9.01
N ASP A 270 -10.38 11.13 8.66
CA ASP A 270 -11.63 11.68 9.20
C ASP A 270 -12.83 11.18 8.39
N MET A 271 -14.01 11.31 9.00
CA MET A 271 -15.28 10.90 8.40
C MET A 271 -16.30 12.02 8.46
N TRP A 272 -17.06 12.16 7.38
CA TRP A 272 -18.08 13.18 7.21
C TRP A 272 -19.37 12.55 6.71
N SER A 273 -20.48 13.22 7.01
CA SER A 273 -21.81 12.95 6.46
C SER A 273 -22.33 14.23 5.82
N LEU A 274 -22.98 14.10 4.67
CA LEU A 274 -23.61 15.16 3.90
C LEU A 274 -25.09 14.84 3.82
N ASP A 275 -25.92 15.77 4.29
CA ASP A 275 -27.36 15.72 4.08
C ASP A 275 -27.68 16.29 2.69
N PRO A 276 -28.11 15.46 1.72
CA PRO A 276 -28.35 15.91 0.35
C PRO A 276 -29.64 16.75 0.20
N ARG A 277 -30.43 16.94 1.26
CA ARG A 277 -31.61 17.83 1.27
C ARG A 277 -31.22 19.26 1.57
N THR A 278 -30.18 19.47 2.38
CA THR A 278 -29.72 20.79 2.82
C THR A 278 -28.32 21.14 2.31
N TRP A 279 -27.59 20.14 1.81
CA TRP A 279 -26.17 20.14 1.46
C TRP A 279 -25.25 20.55 2.61
N GLU A 280 -25.60 20.16 3.83
CA GLU A 280 -24.78 20.41 5.02
C GLU A 280 -23.89 19.22 5.36
N TRP A 281 -22.61 19.52 5.59
CA TRP A 281 -21.64 18.56 6.08
C TRP A 281 -21.60 18.54 7.61
N ASN A 282 -21.54 17.34 8.16
CA ASN A 282 -21.37 17.08 9.58
C ASN A 282 -20.21 16.10 9.80
N LYS A 283 -19.37 16.37 10.80
CA LYS A 283 -18.31 15.42 11.20
C LYS A 283 -18.92 14.20 11.88
N VAL A 284 -18.55 13.02 11.39
CA VAL A 284 -18.94 11.74 11.99
C VAL A 284 -17.84 11.31 12.95
N LYS A 285 -18.22 11.00 14.19
CA LYS A 285 -17.26 10.49 15.17
C LYS A 285 -16.83 9.07 14.78
N LYS A 286 -15.53 8.81 14.82
CA LYS A 286 -14.99 7.46 14.64
C LYS A 286 -15.33 6.62 15.88
N ALA A 287 -16.16 5.60 15.71
CA ALA A 287 -16.45 4.62 16.74
C ALA A 287 -16.02 3.21 16.28
N GLY A 288 -15.77 2.32 17.25
CA GLY A 288 -15.31 0.96 16.97
C GLY A 288 -13.81 0.88 16.68
N MET A 289 -13.42 0.05 15.72
CA MET A 289 -12.03 -0.21 15.32
C MET A 289 -11.80 0.26 13.89
N PRO A 290 -11.59 1.57 13.66
CA PRO A 290 -11.34 2.11 12.33
C PRO A 290 -9.96 1.67 11.81
N PRO A 291 -9.79 1.56 10.48
CA PRO A 291 -8.47 1.31 9.92
C PRO A 291 -7.52 2.49 10.23
N GLY A 292 -6.23 2.20 10.29
CA GLY A 292 -5.19 3.24 10.40
C GLY A 292 -5.20 4.19 9.19
N PRO A 293 -4.62 5.40 9.31
CA PRO A 293 -4.51 6.35 8.20
C PRO A 293 -3.83 5.68 7.00
N ARG A 294 -4.49 5.72 5.84
CA ARG A 294 -4.01 5.13 4.59
C ARG A 294 -4.59 5.88 3.39
N ALA A 295 -3.87 5.90 2.28
CA ALA A 295 -4.32 6.47 1.00
C ALA A 295 -4.60 5.36 -0.01
N GLY A 296 -5.26 5.69 -1.14
CA GLY A 296 -5.44 4.76 -2.26
C GLY A 296 -6.28 3.52 -1.97
N PHE A 297 -7.01 3.47 -0.86
CA PHE A 297 -7.93 2.37 -0.56
C PHE A 297 -9.23 2.51 -1.36
N SER A 298 -9.93 1.39 -1.51
CA SER A 298 -11.21 1.34 -2.22
C SER A 298 -12.33 1.00 -1.27
N MET A 299 -13.52 1.51 -1.54
CA MET A 299 -14.68 1.28 -0.68
C MET A 299 -15.97 1.20 -1.51
N CYS A 300 -16.88 0.32 -1.11
CA CYS A 300 -18.17 0.12 -1.75
C CYS A 300 -19.27 -0.11 -0.71
N VAL A 301 -20.53 0.17 -1.05
CA VAL A 301 -21.66 -0.06 -0.15
C VAL A 301 -22.29 -1.42 -0.42
N HIS A 302 -22.54 -2.18 0.64
CA HIS A 302 -23.33 -3.41 0.60
C HIS A 302 -24.34 -3.41 1.74
N LYS A 303 -25.64 -3.39 1.40
CA LYS A 303 -26.74 -3.31 2.37
C LYS A 303 -26.53 -2.13 3.33
N LYS A 304 -26.30 -2.41 4.61
CA LYS A 304 -26.15 -1.42 5.69
C LYS A 304 -24.71 -1.15 6.10
N ARG A 305 -23.73 -1.55 5.29
CA ARG A 305 -22.31 -1.31 5.57
C ARG A 305 -21.56 -0.83 4.35
N ALA A 306 -20.53 -0.02 4.57
CA ALA A 306 -19.48 0.21 3.58
C ALA A 306 -18.34 -0.78 3.84
N VAL A 307 -17.82 -1.40 2.78
CA VAL A 307 -16.71 -2.35 2.83
C VAL A 307 -15.50 -1.68 2.21
N LEU A 308 -14.42 -1.55 2.98
CA LEU A 308 -13.14 -0.99 2.58
C LEU A 308 -12.14 -2.11 2.34
N PHE A 309 -11.34 -1.99 1.29
CA PHE A 309 -10.23 -2.88 1.00
C PHE A 309 -8.96 -2.08 0.67
N GLY A 310 -7.84 -2.56 1.20
CA GLY A 310 -6.51 -2.15 0.80
C GLY A 310 -6.08 -0.75 1.24
N GLY A 311 -5.23 -0.12 0.42
CA GLY A 311 -4.61 1.18 0.68
C GLY A 311 -3.11 1.08 1.04
N VAL A 312 -2.42 2.22 1.03
CA VAL A 312 -0.99 2.33 1.37
C VAL A 312 -0.77 3.20 2.59
N VAL A 313 0.26 2.87 3.35
CA VAL A 313 0.80 3.69 4.44
C VAL A 313 2.27 3.96 4.14
N ASP A 314 2.59 5.23 3.92
CA ASP A 314 3.95 5.68 3.68
C ASP A 314 4.62 6.04 5.00
N MET A 315 5.83 5.52 5.22
CA MET A 315 6.64 5.79 6.40
C MET A 315 7.95 6.45 5.99
N GLU A 316 8.19 7.67 6.48
CA GLU A 316 9.49 8.33 6.36
C GLU A 316 10.51 7.59 7.25
N VAL A 317 11.58 7.08 6.64
CA VAL A 317 12.74 6.46 7.31
C VAL A 317 13.83 7.53 7.52
N GLU A 318 14.95 7.23 8.19
CA GLU A 318 16.08 8.17 8.30
C GLU A 318 16.69 8.50 6.92
N GLY A 319 16.84 9.79 6.62
CA GLY A 319 17.13 10.27 5.25
C GLY A 319 15.83 10.46 4.46
N ASP A 320 15.84 11.10 3.29
CA ASP A 320 14.63 11.34 2.48
C ASP A 320 14.04 10.03 1.86
N VAL A 321 14.18 8.88 2.54
CA VAL A 321 13.74 7.56 2.11
C VAL A 321 12.34 7.28 2.66
N ILE A 322 11.41 6.93 1.77
CA ILE A 322 10.03 6.56 2.12
C ILE A 322 9.86 5.06 1.91
N MET A 323 9.24 4.39 2.87
CA MET A 323 8.84 2.98 2.76
C MET A 323 7.31 2.88 2.68
N SER A 324 6.82 2.28 1.60
CA SER A 324 5.39 2.10 1.31
C SER A 324 4.89 0.74 1.82
N MET A 325 3.89 0.72 2.70
CA MET A 325 3.23 -0.50 3.16
C MET A 325 1.85 -0.67 2.52
N PHE A 326 1.71 -1.66 1.63
CA PHE A 326 0.45 -1.97 0.95
C PHE A 326 -0.42 -2.93 1.76
N MET A 327 -1.64 -2.50 2.04
CA MET A 327 -2.59 -3.23 2.89
C MET A 327 -3.49 -4.13 2.05
N ASN A 328 -3.92 -5.27 2.60
CA ASN A 328 -4.93 -6.17 2.02
C ASN A 328 -6.09 -6.49 2.99
N GLU A 329 -6.22 -5.70 4.05
CA GLU A 329 -7.26 -5.90 5.05
C GLU A 329 -8.63 -5.47 4.52
N LEU A 330 -9.68 -6.16 4.98
CA LEU A 330 -11.06 -5.73 4.82
C LEU A 330 -11.56 -5.06 6.10
N TYR A 331 -12.23 -3.92 5.96
CA TYR A 331 -12.94 -3.26 7.04
C TYR A 331 -14.40 -3.04 6.68
N GLY A 332 -15.27 -3.23 7.66
CA GLY A 332 -16.68 -2.84 7.58
C GLY A 332 -16.93 -1.55 8.35
N PHE A 333 -17.67 -0.63 7.75
CA PHE A 333 -18.27 0.50 8.44
C PHE A 333 -19.78 0.35 8.44
N GLN A 334 -20.36 0.26 9.63
CA GLN A 334 -21.78 0.07 9.84
C GLN A 334 -22.49 1.44 9.72
N LEU A 335 -23.27 1.65 8.66
CA LEU A 335 -23.77 2.97 8.25
C LEU A 335 -24.95 3.48 9.09
N ASP A 336 -25.61 2.60 9.83
CA ASP A 336 -26.72 2.88 10.75
C ASP A 336 -26.28 3.37 12.13
N ASN A 337 -25.16 2.84 12.67
CA ASN A 337 -24.66 3.19 14.01
C ASN A 337 -23.23 3.77 14.02
N HIS A 338 -22.69 4.04 12.83
CA HIS A 338 -21.39 4.68 12.60
C HIS A 338 -20.20 3.97 13.26
N ARG A 339 -20.20 2.63 13.22
CA ARG A 339 -19.18 1.80 13.89
C ARG A 339 -18.30 1.05 12.89
N TRP A 340 -16.99 1.22 13.02
CA TRP A 340 -15.99 0.46 12.28
C TRP A 340 -15.69 -0.89 12.95
N TYR A 341 -15.37 -1.89 12.14
CA TYR A 341 -14.91 -3.21 12.58
C TYR A 341 -14.06 -3.89 11.48
N PRO A 342 -13.02 -4.67 11.84
CA PRO A 342 -12.34 -5.55 10.91
C PRO A 342 -13.34 -6.57 10.34
N LEU A 343 -13.29 -6.79 9.03
CA LEU A 343 -14.17 -7.74 8.35
C LEU A 343 -13.36 -9.00 8.02
N GLU A 344 -13.42 -9.97 8.92
CA GLU A 344 -12.73 -11.26 8.76
C GLU A 344 -13.61 -12.28 8.04
N LEU A 345 -12.95 -13.19 7.30
CA LEU A 345 -13.61 -14.37 6.75
C LEU A 345 -14.02 -15.32 7.89
N ARG A 346 -15.20 -15.91 7.74
CA ARG A 346 -15.74 -16.91 8.66
C ARG A 346 -15.00 -18.22 8.42
N LYS A 347 -14.37 -18.75 9.46
CA LYS A 347 -13.77 -20.09 9.42
C LYS A 347 -14.88 -21.13 9.25
N ASP A 348 -14.70 -22.06 8.31
CA ASP A 348 -15.58 -23.22 8.21
C ASP A 348 -15.54 -24.00 9.52
N LYS A 349 -16.71 -24.15 10.16
CA LYS A 349 -16.84 -25.11 11.26
C LYS A 349 -16.80 -26.51 10.62
N PRO A 350 -15.86 -27.39 10.99
CA PRO A 350 -15.89 -28.76 10.49
C PRO A 350 -17.23 -29.38 10.88
N ALA A 351 -17.93 -29.94 9.89
CA ALA A 351 -19.19 -30.63 10.11
C ALA A 351 -18.97 -31.68 11.21
N LYS A 352 -19.69 -31.54 12.34
CA LYS A 352 -19.77 -32.59 13.34
C LYS A 352 -20.38 -33.81 12.63
N ASN A 353 -19.54 -34.76 12.22
CA ASN A 353 -19.98 -36.10 11.87
C ASN A 353 -20.76 -36.64 13.08
N LYS A 354 -22.10 -36.63 12.96
CA LYS A 354 -22.96 -37.40 13.86
C LYS A 354 -22.73 -38.86 13.53
N THR A 355 -21.73 -39.47 14.18
CA THR A 355 -21.62 -40.92 14.25
C THR A 355 -22.87 -41.42 14.97
N LYS A 356 -23.83 -41.97 14.20
CA LYS A 356 -24.97 -42.70 14.76
C LYS A 356 -24.40 -43.94 15.47
N GLU A 357 -24.31 -43.89 16.79
CA GLU A 357 -24.20 -45.11 17.61
C GLU A 357 -25.47 -45.94 17.40
N ILE A 358 -25.34 -47.04 16.65
CA ILE A 358 -26.34 -48.09 16.58
C ILE A 358 -26.25 -48.89 17.88
N LYS A 359 -27.07 -48.55 18.88
CA LYS A 359 -27.39 -49.47 19.98
C LYS A 359 -28.55 -50.35 19.58
N ARG A 360 -28.23 -51.63 19.34
CA ARG A 360 -29.18 -52.74 19.20
C ARG A 360 -30.11 -52.77 20.43
N LYS A 361 -31.42 -52.72 20.23
CA LYS A 361 -32.42 -53.19 21.19
C LYS A 361 -33.15 -54.37 20.58
N GLU A 362 -33.15 -55.46 21.34
CA GLU A 362 -33.84 -56.71 21.04
C GLU A 362 -35.36 -56.51 21.01
N SER A 363 -35.98 -57.37 20.21
CA SER A 363 -37.40 -57.50 19.88
C SER A 363 -38.30 -57.82 21.07
N THR A 364 -39.53 -57.31 21.02
CA THR A 364 -40.78 -58.09 21.15
C THR A 364 -41.97 -57.20 20.77
N ASN A 365 -42.73 -57.64 19.75
CA ASN A 365 -44.20 -57.69 19.60
C ASN A 365 -45.06 -56.75 20.49
N ASP A 366 -46.08 -56.01 20.03
CA ASP A 366 -47.19 -56.40 19.14
C ASP A 366 -48.03 -55.15 18.71
N VAL A 367 -48.61 -55.22 17.49
CA VAL A 367 -50.01 -54.86 17.09
C VAL A 367 -50.51 -53.39 17.14
N GLU A 368 -50.83 -52.87 15.94
CA GLU A 368 -52.06 -52.17 15.46
C GLU A 368 -52.80 -51.17 16.38
N ALA A 369 -53.39 -50.05 15.96
CA ALA A 369 -53.73 -49.49 14.66
C ALA A 369 -54.25 -48.04 14.83
N ASN A 370 -54.28 -47.33 13.70
CA ASN A 370 -55.37 -46.47 13.22
C ASN A 370 -55.62 -45.03 13.73
N ILE A 371 -55.58 -44.15 12.71
CA ILE A 371 -56.56 -43.11 12.31
C ILE A 371 -56.34 -41.68 12.82
N ASP A 372 -55.91 -40.85 11.85
CA ASP A 372 -56.41 -39.53 11.41
C ASP A 372 -57.11 -38.63 12.43
N ASN A 373 -56.67 -37.35 12.50
CA ASN A 373 -57.50 -36.26 11.99
C ASN A 373 -56.73 -34.94 11.82
N GLU A 374 -57.13 -34.19 10.81
CA GLU A 374 -56.73 -32.82 10.44
C GLU A 374 -57.24 -31.77 11.45
N GLY A 375 -56.70 -30.54 11.36
CA GLY A 375 -57.45 -29.34 11.75
C GLY A 375 -56.68 -28.20 12.42
N ASP A 376 -56.38 -27.18 11.61
CA ASP A 376 -56.53 -25.73 11.84
C ASP A 376 -55.82 -24.92 12.96
N GLU A 377 -55.13 -23.90 12.44
CA GLU A 377 -55.21 -22.44 12.72
C GLU A 377 -54.90 -21.84 14.10
N VAL A 378 -53.83 -21.02 14.07
CA VAL A 378 -53.70 -19.60 14.52
C VAL A 378 -54.35 -19.17 15.85
N MET A 379 -53.53 -18.73 16.83
CA MET A 379 -53.59 -17.37 17.42
C MET A 379 -52.43 -17.10 18.40
N GLU A 380 -52.11 -15.82 18.49
CA GLU A 380 -51.13 -15.09 19.31
C GLU A 380 -51.09 -15.45 20.80
N ASP A 381 -49.94 -15.26 21.46
CA ASP A 381 -49.86 -14.28 22.56
C ASP A 381 -48.43 -13.96 23.04
N LEU A 382 -48.37 -12.83 23.73
CA LEU A 382 -47.27 -11.94 24.12
C LEU A 382 -46.39 -12.42 25.30
N GLU A 383 -45.44 -11.53 25.65
CA GLU A 383 -44.72 -11.38 26.94
C GLU A 383 -43.41 -12.20 27.12
N GLU A 384 -42.34 -11.72 27.74
CA GLU A 384 -41.89 -10.41 28.23
C GLU A 384 -40.36 -10.52 28.48
N ALA A 385 -39.77 -9.39 28.85
CA ALA A 385 -38.36 -9.16 29.15
C ALA A 385 -37.67 -10.15 30.10
N ASN A 386 -36.34 -10.29 29.93
CA ASN A 386 -35.47 -10.29 31.10
C ASN A 386 -34.08 -9.72 30.79
N GLU A 387 -33.74 -8.67 31.54
CA GLU A 387 -32.41 -8.10 31.66
C GLU A 387 -31.49 -9.05 32.45
N GLY A 388 -30.19 -8.99 32.18
CA GLY A 388 -29.20 -9.71 32.97
C GLY A 388 -27.78 -9.63 32.41
N GLN A 389 -27.09 -8.53 32.74
CA GLN A 389 -25.64 -8.59 33.00
C GLN A 389 -25.44 -9.30 34.36
N PRO A 390 -24.33 -10.04 34.62
CA PRO A 390 -23.07 -9.36 34.97
C PRO A 390 -21.74 -10.07 34.59
N GLU A 391 -20.73 -9.21 34.46
CA GLU A 391 -19.37 -9.24 35.02
C GLU A 391 -18.40 -10.45 34.90
N VAL A 392 -17.29 -10.11 34.25
CA VAL A 392 -15.86 -10.40 34.45
C VAL A 392 -15.43 -11.07 35.78
N HIS A 393 -14.61 -12.12 35.67
CA HIS A 393 -13.45 -12.36 36.54
C HIS A 393 -12.38 -13.17 35.79
N GLY A 394 -11.11 -12.77 35.93
CA GLY A 394 -9.95 -13.42 35.32
C GLY A 394 -9.06 -14.18 36.31
N VAL A 395 -7.85 -14.52 35.81
CA VAL A 395 -6.65 -15.09 36.49
C VAL A 395 -6.71 -16.62 36.67
N SER A 396 -5.68 -17.46 36.50
CA SER A 396 -4.38 -17.54 35.79
C SER A 396 -3.79 -18.92 36.16
N ASN A 397 -2.74 -19.34 35.44
CA ASN A 397 -1.67 -20.27 35.81
C ASN A 397 -1.87 -21.79 35.57
N GLN A 398 -1.12 -22.39 34.60
CA GLN A 398 0.21 -23.06 34.73
C GLN A 398 0.05 -24.56 35.09
N LEU A 399 0.82 -25.56 34.64
CA LEU A 399 1.96 -25.77 33.71
C LEU A 399 2.15 -27.33 33.58
N ASN A 400 2.81 -27.77 32.50
CA ASN A 400 3.77 -28.91 32.38
C ASN A 400 3.37 -30.41 32.44
N LYS A 401 3.69 -31.14 31.34
CA LYS A 401 4.79 -32.15 31.19
C LYS A 401 4.61 -32.92 29.85
N SER A 402 5.45 -32.76 28.84
CA SER A 402 6.81 -33.30 28.58
C SER A 402 6.86 -34.74 28.01
N LEU A 403 7.19 -34.83 26.71
CA LEU A 403 8.22 -35.65 26.02
C LEU A 403 8.55 -37.08 26.50
N SER A 404 8.58 -38.04 25.56
CA SER A 404 9.77 -38.89 25.32
C SER A 404 9.68 -39.78 24.06
N ILE A 405 10.78 -39.74 23.31
CA ILE A 405 11.24 -40.50 22.15
C ILE A 405 11.57 -41.97 22.49
N THR A 406 11.46 -42.92 21.56
CA THR A 406 12.50 -43.96 21.26
C THR A 406 12.23 -44.72 19.96
N LYS A 407 13.31 -45.30 19.43
CA LYS A 407 13.64 -45.62 18.02
C LYS A 407 13.99 -47.11 17.87
N ALA A 408 13.84 -47.61 16.64
CA ALA A 408 14.58 -48.69 15.95
C ALA A 408 14.09 -50.16 16.04
N GLY A 409 14.04 -50.83 14.86
CA GLY A 409 13.84 -52.29 14.77
C GLY A 409 13.67 -52.98 13.39
N SER A 410 14.51 -52.70 12.39
CA SER A 410 14.91 -53.61 11.28
C SER A 410 13.94 -54.01 10.13
N SER A 411 14.58 -54.46 9.04
CA SER A 411 14.21 -54.36 7.62
C SER A 411 14.03 -55.71 6.91
N LYS A 412 13.30 -55.69 5.78
CA LYS A 412 13.40 -56.47 4.51
C LYS A 412 12.11 -56.20 3.72
N SER A 413 12.02 -55.98 2.42
CA SER A 413 12.95 -55.77 1.30
C SER A 413 12.12 -55.13 0.17
N CYS A 414 12.80 -54.43 -0.72
CA CYS A 414 12.33 -53.70 -1.91
C CYS A 414 11.42 -54.48 -2.88
N ASP A 415 10.43 -53.81 -3.48
CA ASP A 415 10.53 -53.39 -4.89
C ASP A 415 9.44 -52.36 -5.32
N ALA A 416 9.95 -51.29 -5.94
CA ALA A 416 9.39 -50.43 -6.99
C ALA A 416 8.03 -49.70 -6.85
N LEU A 417 8.17 -48.42 -6.46
CA LEU A 417 7.64 -47.19 -7.13
C LEU A 417 6.12 -46.90 -7.11
N SER A 418 5.67 -46.51 -5.92
CA SER A 418 4.65 -45.49 -5.57
C SER A 418 5.01 -44.11 -6.19
N ASP A 419 4.15 -43.27 -6.79
CA ASP A 419 2.85 -42.73 -6.37
C ASP A 419 2.60 -42.70 -4.86
N SER A 420 2.88 -41.56 -4.21
CA SER A 420 1.90 -40.94 -3.30
C SER A 420 2.46 -39.72 -2.55
N THR A 421 1.66 -38.65 -2.64
CA THR A 421 1.26 -37.76 -1.53
C THR A 421 2.36 -37.25 -0.59
N ALA A 422 2.85 -36.06 -0.89
CA ALA A 422 3.15 -35.10 0.16
C ALA A 422 1.80 -34.65 0.77
N GLN A 423 1.58 -34.90 2.06
CA GLN A 423 0.60 -34.12 2.82
C GLN A 423 1.09 -32.68 2.83
N GLY A 424 0.60 -31.91 1.86
CA GLY A 424 0.81 -30.47 1.79
C GLY A 424 0.24 -29.80 3.03
N ALA A 425 0.90 -28.73 3.46
CA ALA A 425 0.29 -27.71 4.29
C ALA A 425 -1.13 -27.40 3.75
N PRO A 426 -2.10 -27.04 4.62
CA PRO A 426 -3.40 -26.62 4.14
C PRO A 426 -3.18 -25.54 3.06
N PRO A 427 -3.83 -25.65 1.89
CA PRO A 427 -3.60 -24.71 0.79
C PRO A 427 -3.78 -23.30 1.34
N GLU A 428 -2.74 -22.49 1.17
CA GLU A 428 -2.74 -21.11 1.62
C GLU A 428 -4.01 -20.45 1.09
N ALA A 429 -4.81 -19.87 1.99
CA ALA A 429 -6.12 -19.34 1.61
C ALA A 429 -5.91 -18.28 0.54
N VAL A 430 -6.43 -18.52 -0.66
CA VAL A 430 -6.36 -17.62 -1.81
C VAL A 430 -6.88 -16.26 -1.35
N LYS A 431 -6.01 -15.26 -1.20
CA LYS A 431 -6.40 -13.89 -0.84
C LYS A 431 -5.72 -12.89 -1.77
N PRO A 432 -6.36 -11.75 -2.05
CA PRO A 432 -5.70 -10.69 -2.80
C PRO A 432 -4.50 -10.11 -2.03
N SER A 433 -3.43 -9.79 -2.77
CA SER A 433 -2.25 -9.08 -2.25
C SER A 433 -2.60 -7.66 -1.80
N GLY A 434 -1.70 -7.07 -1.00
CA GLY A 434 -1.84 -5.67 -0.59
C GLY A 434 -1.66 -4.73 -1.78
N ARG A 435 -2.52 -3.72 -1.91
CA ARG A 435 -2.55 -2.86 -3.10
C ARG A 435 -3.27 -1.54 -2.87
N ILE A 436 -3.01 -0.59 -3.76
CA ILE A 436 -3.76 0.66 -3.90
C ILE A 436 -4.48 0.75 -5.24
N ASN A 437 -5.44 1.66 -5.30
CA ASN A 437 -6.14 2.07 -6.51
C ASN A 437 -6.80 0.90 -7.27
N ALA A 438 -7.12 -0.17 -6.54
CA ALA A 438 -7.86 -1.31 -7.04
C ALA A 438 -9.33 -0.96 -7.22
N CYS A 439 -9.98 -1.56 -8.21
CA CYS A 439 -11.40 -1.35 -8.43
C CYS A 439 -12.25 -2.23 -7.51
N LEU A 440 -13.26 -1.65 -6.86
CA LEU A 440 -14.28 -2.40 -6.12
C LEU A 440 -15.66 -2.18 -6.72
N ALA A 441 -16.39 -3.27 -6.94
CA ALA A 441 -17.79 -3.24 -7.35
C ALA A 441 -18.59 -4.27 -6.56
N VAL A 442 -19.85 -3.97 -6.25
CA VAL A 442 -20.76 -4.90 -5.56
C VAL A 442 -21.99 -5.15 -6.41
N GLY A 443 -22.15 -6.39 -6.86
CA GLY A 443 -23.35 -6.90 -7.53
C GLY A 443 -24.09 -7.87 -6.62
N LYS A 444 -25.35 -7.59 -6.28
CA LYS A 444 -26.13 -8.36 -5.29
C LYS A 444 -25.37 -8.50 -3.95
N ASP A 445 -24.86 -9.69 -3.67
CA ASP A 445 -24.10 -10.06 -2.48
C ASP A 445 -22.63 -10.39 -2.80
N MET A 446 -22.18 -10.18 -4.03
CA MET A 446 -20.81 -10.43 -4.47
C MET A 446 -20.02 -9.12 -4.53
N LEU A 447 -18.91 -9.07 -3.80
CA LEU A 447 -17.86 -8.07 -3.97
C LEU A 447 -16.93 -8.55 -5.08
N TYR A 448 -16.57 -7.66 -5.99
CA TYR A 448 -15.53 -7.86 -7.00
C TYR A 448 -14.39 -6.90 -6.72
N LEU A 449 -13.16 -7.41 -6.77
CA LEU A 449 -11.92 -6.65 -6.66
C LEU A 449 -11.09 -6.89 -7.92
N TYR A 450 -10.76 -5.83 -8.64
CA TYR A 450 -9.99 -5.92 -9.88
C TYR A 450 -8.75 -5.02 -9.85
N GLY A 451 -7.61 -5.56 -10.27
CA GLY A 451 -6.38 -4.84 -10.55
C GLY A 451 -5.86 -3.99 -9.38
N GLY A 452 -5.35 -2.80 -9.69
CA GLY A 452 -4.65 -1.92 -8.76
C GLY A 452 -3.14 -1.99 -8.94
N MET A 453 -2.40 -1.42 -7.99
CA MET A 453 -0.94 -1.42 -8.01
C MET A 453 -0.34 -1.65 -6.63
N MET A 454 0.91 -2.08 -6.62
CA MET A 454 1.76 -2.18 -5.43
C MET A 454 3.21 -1.90 -5.81
N GLU A 455 4.07 -1.65 -4.83
CA GLU A 455 5.51 -1.51 -5.04
C GLU A 455 6.24 -2.64 -4.33
N VAL A 456 7.26 -3.18 -5.00
CA VAL A 456 8.19 -4.15 -4.44
C VAL A 456 9.60 -3.62 -4.70
N LYS A 457 10.28 -3.19 -3.63
CA LYS A 457 11.54 -2.44 -3.72
C LYS A 457 11.34 -1.18 -4.56
N ASP A 458 12.07 -1.03 -5.65
CA ASP A 458 12.00 0.12 -6.55
C ASP A 458 11.13 -0.15 -7.79
N ARG A 459 10.39 -1.26 -7.82
CA ARG A 459 9.55 -1.66 -8.96
C ARG A 459 8.08 -1.46 -8.66
N GLU A 460 7.39 -0.77 -9.56
CA GLU A 460 5.94 -0.67 -9.57
C GLU A 460 5.33 -1.91 -10.24
N ILE A 461 4.39 -2.56 -9.56
CA ILE A 461 3.68 -3.73 -10.04
C ILE A 461 2.22 -3.33 -10.19
N THR A 462 1.77 -3.19 -11.43
CA THR A 462 0.35 -3.05 -11.76
C THR A 462 -0.27 -4.43 -11.94
N LEU A 463 -1.50 -4.60 -11.44
CA LEU A 463 -2.19 -5.89 -11.36
C LEU A 463 -3.38 -5.93 -12.34
N ASP A 464 -3.71 -7.12 -12.84
CA ASP A 464 -4.87 -7.46 -13.69
C ASP A 464 -5.75 -8.57 -13.09
N ASP A 465 -5.44 -9.04 -11.89
CA ASP A 465 -6.20 -10.08 -11.21
C ASP A 465 -7.63 -9.63 -10.86
N LEU A 466 -8.54 -10.61 -10.85
CA LEU A 466 -9.94 -10.43 -10.52
C LEU A 466 -10.33 -11.41 -9.43
N TYR A 467 -10.80 -10.90 -8.30
CA TYR A 467 -11.34 -11.69 -7.21
C TYR A 467 -12.82 -11.42 -6.99
N SER A 468 -13.49 -12.41 -6.40
CA SER A 468 -14.83 -12.23 -5.85
C SER A 468 -14.93 -12.73 -4.41
N LEU A 469 -15.80 -12.10 -3.62
CA LEU A 469 -16.11 -12.49 -2.25
C LEU A 469 -17.61 -12.36 -1.99
N ASN A 470 -18.23 -13.42 -1.48
CA ASN A 470 -19.63 -13.35 -1.07
C ASN A 470 -19.75 -12.61 0.27
N LEU A 471 -20.32 -11.42 0.28
CA LEU A 471 -20.43 -10.55 1.45
C LEU A 471 -21.46 -11.03 2.48
N SER A 472 -22.40 -11.90 2.11
CA SER A 472 -23.37 -12.48 3.06
C SER A 472 -22.79 -13.69 3.78
N LYS A 473 -22.04 -14.54 3.06
CA LYS A 473 -21.38 -15.72 3.61
C LYS A 473 -20.06 -15.39 4.29
N LEU A 474 -19.26 -14.52 3.68
CA LEU A 474 -17.89 -14.18 4.08
C LEU A 474 -17.06 -15.43 4.33
N ASP A 475 -17.18 -16.42 3.46
CA ASP A 475 -16.53 -17.73 3.57
C ASP A 475 -15.14 -17.70 2.95
N GLU A 476 -15.05 -17.39 1.66
CA GLU A 476 -13.79 -17.46 0.91
C GLU A 476 -13.69 -16.38 -0.18
N TRP A 477 -12.46 -15.96 -0.44
CA TRP A 477 -12.13 -15.26 -1.67
C TRP A 477 -11.99 -16.26 -2.81
N LYS A 478 -12.57 -15.94 -3.96
CA LYS A 478 -12.42 -16.71 -5.19
C LYS A 478 -11.61 -15.90 -6.19
N CYS A 479 -10.43 -16.39 -6.54
CA CYS A 479 -9.68 -15.87 -7.67
C CYS A 479 -10.38 -16.31 -8.96
N ILE A 480 -10.86 -15.34 -9.74
CA ILE A 480 -11.49 -15.55 -11.04
C ILE A 480 -10.41 -15.45 -12.14
N ILE A 481 -9.54 -14.45 -12.02
CA ILE A 481 -8.40 -14.23 -12.93
C ILE A 481 -7.16 -14.05 -12.05
N PRO A 482 -6.13 -14.88 -12.19
CA PRO A 482 -4.86 -14.70 -11.49
C PRO A 482 -4.08 -13.53 -12.08
N ALA A 483 -3.17 -12.95 -11.28
CA ALA A 483 -2.33 -11.86 -11.74
C ALA A 483 -1.33 -12.38 -12.78
N SER A 484 -1.15 -11.64 -13.88
CA SER A 484 -0.07 -11.88 -14.84
C SER A 484 1.29 -11.59 -14.21
N GLU A 485 2.34 -12.26 -14.68
CA GLU A 485 3.71 -11.90 -14.34
C GLU A 485 4.03 -10.50 -14.90
N SER A 486 4.64 -9.64 -14.09
CA SER A 486 4.96 -8.27 -14.51
C SER A 486 6.25 -8.23 -15.31
N GLU A 487 6.16 -7.82 -16.57
CA GLU A 487 7.31 -7.48 -17.41
C GLU A 487 7.86 -6.11 -17.00
N TRP A 488 8.93 -6.08 -16.20
CA TRP A 488 9.64 -4.85 -15.85
C TRP A 488 10.82 -4.65 -16.80
N LEU A 489 10.85 -3.52 -17.52
CA LEU A 489 12.00 -3.17 -18.34
C LEU A 489 13.09 -2.57 -17.43
N GLU A 490 14.25 -3.23 -17.38
CA GLU A 490 15.44 -2.63 -16.79
C GLU A 490 15.93 -1.55 -17.76
N VAL A 491 15.79 -0.29 -17.36
CA VAL A 491 16.40 0.82 -18.08
C VAL A 491 17.91 0.69 -17.87
N SER A 492 18.64 0.31 -18.91
CA SER A 492 20.10 0.40 -18.89
C SER A 492 20.47 1.85 -18.61
N GLU A 493 21.32 2.10 -17.61
CA GLU A 493 21.81 3.44 -17.24
C GLU A 493 22.66 4.10 -18.35
N ASP A 494 22.74 3.50 -19.54
CA ASP A 494 23.64 3.85 -20.63
C ASP A 494 23.08 4.90 -21.64
N GLU A 495 21.87 5.44 -21.45
CA GLU A 495 21.28 6.43 -22.38
C GLU A 495 21.28 7.89 -21.87
N ASP A 496 21.91 8.18 -20.73
CA ASP A 496 22.05 9.56 -20.20
C ASP A 496 23.49 10.12 -20.27
N GLU A 497 24.43 9.43 -20.93
CA GLU A 497 25.76 9.99 -21.25
C GLU A 497 25.79 10.56 -22.67
N ASP A 498 25.27 11.77 -22.88
CA ASP A 498 25.69 12.62 -24.00
C ASP A 498 25.55 14.12 -23.66
N ASP A 499 26.57 14.87 -24.06
CA ASP A 499 26.82 16.32 -23.91
C ASP A 499 27.39 16.82 -22.56
N ASP A 500 28.68 16.54 -22.34
CA ASP A 500 29.61 17.54 -21.76
C ASP A 500 30.89 17.59 -22.62
N ASP A 501 30.86 18.44 -23.66
CA ASP A 501 32.05 19.00 -24.31
C ASP A 501 32.76 19.95 -23.33
N GLU A 502 33.88 19.53 -22.72
CA GLU A 502 34.97 20.44 -22.40
C GLU A 502 36.31 19.71 -22.48
N ALA A 503 37.16 20.21 -23.38
CA ALA A 503 38.55 19.83 -23.52
C ALA A 503 39.39 20.48 -22.42
N ASP A 504 40.19 19.69 -21.69
CA ASP A 504 41.64 19.92 -21.59
C ASP A 504 42.33 18.83 -20.75
N ASP A 505 43.27 18.16 -21.41
CA ASP A 505 44.52 17.56 -20.96
C ASP A 505 44.75 17.34 -19.46
N ASN A 506 44.96 16.07 -19.07
CA ASN A 506 46.27 15.62 -18.58
C ASN A 506 46.36 14.09 -18.50
N GLU A 507 47.39 13.57 -19.18
CA GLU A 507 47.88 12.20 -19.16
C GLU A 507 48.25 11.72 -17.75
N ASN A 508 47.83 10.50 -17.40
CA ASN A 508 48.79 9.41 -17.13
C ASN A 508 48.09 8.07 -16.87
N ASP A 509 48.56 7.11 -17.67
CA ASP A 509 48.45 5.66 -17.60
C ASP A 509 48.45 5.06 -16.17
N ASN A 510 47.64 4.02 -15.93
CA ASN A 510 48.17 2.65 -15.86
C ASN A 510 47.06 1.56 -15.79
N GLU A 511 47.44 0.41 -16.32
CA GLU A 511 46.68 -0.78 -16.74
C GLU A 511 46.20 -1.74 -15.63
N GLY A 512 45.29 -2.67 -16.03
CA GLY A 512 45.15 -4.04 -15.50
C GLY A 512 43.75 -4.35 -14.92
N ASP A 513 42.79 -4.86 -15.69
CA ASP A 513 42.58 -6.23 -16.22
C ASP A 513 41.90 -7.23 -15.24
N ALA A 514 40.91 -7.94 -15.82
CA ALA A 514 40.26 -9.21 -15.47
C ALA A 514 39.50 -9.33 -14.13
N SER A 515 38.16 -9.42 -14.07
CA SER A 515 37.18 -10.42 -14.58
C SER A 515 36.96 -11.66 -13.68
N GLN A 516 35.69 -12.12 -13.67
CA GLN A 516 35.08 -13.37 -13.14
C GLN A 516 34.51 -13.28 -11.71
N THR A 517 33.18 -13.24 -11.52
CA THR A 517 32.15 -14.31 -11.60
C THR A 517 32.37 -15.44 -10.59
N ASP A 518 31.50 -15.54 -9.57
CA ASP A 518 30.47 -16.59 -9.50
C ASP A 518 29.72 -16.56 -8.16
N GLU A 519 28.53 -17.16 -8.24
CA GLU A 519 27.42 -17.32 -7.33
C GLU A 519 27.80 -18.03 -6.01
N ASP A 520 27.06 -17.78 -4.93
CA ASP A 520 26.15 -18.79 -4.36
C ASP A 520 25.69 -18.45 -2.93
N GLU A 521 24.43 -18.84 -2.71
CA GLU A 521 23.66 -18.92 -1.47
C GLU A 521 24.45 -19.62 -0.34
N GLU A 522 24.19 -19.28 0.93
CA GLU A 522 23.97 -20.29 1.99
C GLU A 522 23.57 -19.68 3.35
N SER A 523 22.97 -20.58 4.12
CA SER A 523 21.97 -20.43 5.17
C SER A 523 22.48 -20.22 6.61
N ASP A 524 21.53 -19.96 7.52
CA ASP A 524 21.57 -19.63 8.96
C ASP A 524 22.50 -20.43 9.93
N GLU A 525 23.43 -21.27 9.48
CA GLU A 525 24.36 -21.99 10.37
C GLU A 525 25.65 -21.21 10.75
N ASP A 526 25.93 -20.06 10.10
CA ASP A 526 27.19 -19.32 10.27
C ASP A 526 27.16 -18.27 11.40
N ALA A 527 26.00 -17.82 11.85
CA ALA A 527 25.90 -16.76 12.87
C ALA A 527 26.47 -17.18 14.24
N ALA A 528 26.23 -18.43 14.67
CA ALA A 528 26.73 -18.94 15.95
C ALA A 528 28.24 -19.19 15.96
N LYS A 529 28.82 -19.60 14.81
CA LYS A 529 30.27 -19.75 14.64
C LYS A 529 30.98 -18.39 14.60
N ASN A 530 30.36 -17.39 13.96
CA ASN A 530 30.90 -16.03 13.89
C ASN A 530 30.96 -15.32 15.25
N VAL A 531 29.98 -15.54 16.14
CA VAL A 531 29.98 -14.98 17.51
C VAL A 531 31.08 -15.62 18.38
N SER A 532 31.25 -16.95 18.34
CA SER A 532 32.33 -17.63 19.07
C SER A 532 33.72 -17.24 18.54
N SER A 533 33.84 -17.06 17.22
CA SER A 533 35.07 -16.59 16.55
C SER A 533 35.40 -15.14 16.97
N ALA A 534 34.42 -14.24 16.99
CA ALA A 534 34.59 -12.84 17.42
C ALA A 534 35.03 -12.72 18.88
N VAL A 535 34.43 -13.49 19.80
CA VAL A 535 34.83 -13.51 21.22
C VAL A 535 36.23 -14.12 21.41
N SER A 536 36.61 -15.12 20.61
CA SER A 536 37.95 -15.72 20.62
C SER A 536 39.01 -14.77 20.05
N LEU A 537 38.65 -13.99 19.03
CA LEU A 537 39.44 -12.90 18.47
C LEU A 537 39.61 -11.73 19.43
N LEU A 538 38.72 -11.53 20.40
CA LEU A 538 38.83 -10.46 21.39
C LEU A 538 39.65 -10.89 22.63
N LYS A 539 39.54 -12.15 23.07
CA LYS A 539 40.31 -12.70 24.20
C LYS A 539 41.74 -13.15 23.86
N GLY A 540 42.04 -13.39 22.58
CA GLY A 540 43.37 -13.76 22.11
C GLY A 540 44.27 -12.54 21.90
N GLU A 541 45.37 -12.50 22.64
CA GLU A 541 46.53 -11.60 22.49
C GLU A 541 46.48 -10.26 23.24
N SER A 542 46.57 -10.37 24.56
CA SER A 542 47.22 -9.36 25.39
C SER A 542 48.70 -9.24 24.99
N LYS A 543 49.05 -8.39 24.00
CA LYS A 543 50.32 -7.62 23.91
C LYS A 543 50.40 -6.78 22.64
N THR A 544 50.40 -5.45 22.82
CA THR A 544 50.94 -4.41 21.91
C THR A 544 50.43 -4.39 20.46
N MET A 545 49.12 -4.22 20.25
CA MET A 545 48.55 -3.88 18.94
C MET A 545 48.69 -2.38 18.64
N ARG A 546 49.09 -2.02 17.40
CA ARG A 546 49.28 -0.62 16.97
C ARG A 546 47.93 0.10 16.82
N ARG A 547 47.89 1.41 17.08
CA ARG A 547 46.67 2.27 17.07
C ARG A 547 45.78 2.13 15.83
N LYS A 548 46.38 1.96 14.64
CA LYS A 548 45.65 1.82 13.36
C LYS A 548 44.96 0.45 13.24
N GLU A 549 45.54 -0.56 13.86
CA GLU A 549 45.12 -1.96 13.80
C GLU A 549 43.95 -2.23 14.76
N LYS A 550 43.97 -1.61 15.96
CA LYS A 550 42.83 -1.60 16.88
C LYS A 550 41.57 -1.02 16.22
N ARG A 551 41.70 0.10 15.48
CA ARG A 551 40.57 0.74 14.77
C ARG A 551 40.03 -0.11 13.63
N ALA A 552 40.91 -0.68 12.81
CA ALA A 552 40.50 -1.55 11.71
C ALA A 552 39.76 -2.80 12.22
N ARG A 553 40.20 -3.37 13.35
CA ARG A 553 39.58 -4.56 13.95
C ARG A 553 38.21 -4.25 14.57
N ILE A 554 38.04 -3.10 15.21
CA ILE A 554 36.74 -2.63 15.72
C ILE A 554 35.74 -2.47 14.56
N GLU A 555 36.18 -1.84 13.47
CA GLU A 555 35.34 -1.63 12.29
C GLU A 555 34.95 -2.95 11.62
N GLN A 556 35.91 -3.87 11.50
CA GLN A 556 35.67 -5.20 10.93
C GLN A 556 34.67 -6.01 11.77
N ILE A 557 34.74 -5.93 13.10
CA ILE A 557 33.77 -6.58 14.01
C ILE A 557 32.37 -5.95 13.87
N ARG A 558 32.28 -4.62 13.72
CA ARG A 558 31.00 -3.92 13.51
C ARG A 558 30.32 -4.35 12.22
N VAL A 559 31.09 -4.55 11.15
CA VAL A 559 30.60 -5.02 9.85
C VAL A 559 30.16 -6.48 9.91
N ILE A 560 31.02 -7.38 10.42
CA ILE A 560 30.74 -8.84 10.44
C ILE A 560 29.51 -9.19 11.30
N LEU A 561 29.30 -8.49 12.41
CA LEU A 561 28.19 -8.78 13.34
C LEU A 561 26.93 -7.94 13.07
N GLY A 562 26.95 -7.07 12.05
CA GLY A 562 25.82 -6.19 11.71
C GLY A 562 25.47 -5.21 12.82
N LEU A 563 26.46 -4.67 13.53
CA LEU A 563 26.27 -3.78 14.68
C LEU A 563 25.84 -2.35 14.30
N SER A 564 25.74 -2.05 12.99
CA SER A 564 25.27 -0.79 12.45
C SER A 564 23.74 -0.63 12.53
N ASP A 565 23.00 -1.73 12.62
CA ASP A 565 21.54 -1.69 12.72
C ASP A 565 21.07 -1.41 14.15
N SER A 566 20.55 -0.21 14.37
CA SER A 566 20.05 0.26 15.66
C SER A 566 18.79 -0.47 16.15
N GLN A 567 18.06 -1.15 15.27
CA GLN A 567 16.86 -1.94 15.62
C GLN A 567 17.21 -3.35 16.12
N ARG A 568 18.39 -3.87 15.73
CA ARG A 568 18.86 -5.21 16.09
C ARG A 568 19.99 -5.21 17.12
N THR A 569 20.61 -4.06 17.36
CA THR A 569 21.78 -3.91 18.22
C THR A 569 21.45 -3.07 19.46
N PRO A 570 21.66 -3.61 20.69
CA PRO A 570 21.53 -2.83 21.91
C PRO A 570 22.56 -1.69 21.99
N VAL A 571 22.17 -0.56 22.57
CA VAL A 571 23.11 0.55 22.81
C VAL A 571 23.97 0.23 24.04
N PRO A 572 25.26 0.63 24.09
CA PRO A 572 26.08 0.43 25.29
C PRO A 572 25.43 0.98 26.56
N GLY A 573 25.26 0.12 27.57
CA GLY A 573 24.59 0.45 28.84
C GLY A 573 23.06 0.36 28.82
N GLU A 574 22.41 0.05 27.70
CA GLU A 574 20.96 -0.13 27.58
C GLU A 574 20.52 -1.42 28.31
N THR A 575 19.43 -1.34 29.09
CA THR A 575 18.85 -2.53 29.73
C THR A 575 18.03 -3.34 28.72
N LEU A 576 17.88 -4.66 28.91
CA LEU A 576 17.02 -5.50 28.05
C LEU A 576 15.59 -4.93 27.93
N LYS A 577 15.08 -4.38 29.02
CA LYS A 577 13.74 -3.77 29.06
C LYS A 577 13.65 -2.53 28.15
N ASP A 578 14.67 -1.69 28.16
CA ASP A 578 14.70 -0.47 27.34
C ASP A 578 14.97 -0.79 25.87
N PHE A 579 15.88 -1.73 25.61
CA PHE A 579 16.16 -2.27 24.28
C PHE A 579 14.88 -2.81 23.64
N TYR A 580 14.18 -3.73 24.31
CA TYR A 580 12.92 -4.26 23.80
C TYR A 580 11.85 -3.18 23.69
N LYS A 581 11.73 -2.25 24.65
CA LYS A 581 10.72 -1.19 24.57
C LYS A 581 10.89 -0.31 23.32
N ARG A 582 12.12 -0.04 22.89
CA ARG A 582 12.44 0.74 21.69
C ARG A 582 12.31 -0.07 20.40
N THR A 583 12.56 -1.37 20.46
CA THR A 583 12.63 -2.26 19.28
C THR A 583 11.46 -3.26 19.20
N ASN A 584 10.44 -3.12 20.05
CA ASN A 584 9.38 -4.12 20.21
C ASN A 584 8.61 -4.39 18.92
N MET A 585 8.47 -3.40 18.03
CA MET A 585 7.78 -3.55 16.76
C MET A 585 8.62 -4.37 15.79
N TYR A 586 9.92 -4.08 15.68
CA TYR A 586 10.85 -4.87 14.87
C TYR A 586 10.82 -6.35 15.27
N TRP A 587 10.98 -6.64 16.56
CA TRP A 587 11.02 -8.03 17.01
C TRP A 587 9.66 -8.74 16.95
N GLN A 588 8.55 -8.01 17.09
CA GLN A 588 7.23 -8.57 16.84
C GLN A 588 7.01 -8.86 15.35
N MET A 589 7.54 -8.04 14.44
CA MET A 589 7.48 -8.31 13.01
C MET A 589 8.33 -9.53 12.63
N ALA A 590 9.57 -9.60 13.12
CA ALA A 590 10.43 -10.76 12.92
C ALA A 590 9.80 -12.05 13.48
N ALA A 591 9.15 -11.97 14.65
CA ALA A 591 8.40 -13.09 15.20
C ALA A 591 7.19 -13.46 14.32
N TYR A 592 6.46 -12.48 13.80
CA TYR A 592 5.28 -12.70 12.98
C TYR A 592 5.60 -13.43 11.67
N GLU A 593 6.71 -13.09 11.03
CA GLU A 593 7.19 -13.75 9.80
C GLU A 593 7.39 -15.26 9.99
N HIS A 594 7.81 -15.69 11.18
CA HIS A 594 8.11 -17.10 11.45
C HIS A 594 7.00 -17.85 12.19
N THR A 595 6.20 -17.20 13.02
CA THR A 595 5.20 -17.87 13.87
C THR A 595 3.75 -17.58 13.46
N GLN A 596 3.50 -16.49 12.72
CA GLN A 596 2.16 -15.96 12.41
C GLN A 596 1.25 -15.75 13.65
N HIS A 597 1.82 -15.77 14.87
CA HIS A 597 1.06 -15.56 16.09
C HIS A 597 0.57 -14.11 16.19
N THR A 598 -0.48 -13.86 16.96
CA THR A 598 -1.04 -12.51 17.13
C THR A 598 -1.26 -12.14 18.60
N GLY A 599 -1.42 -10.85 18.88
CA GLY A 599 -1.83 -10.37 20.21
C GLY A 599 -0.80 -10.63 21.32
N LYS A 600 -1.15 -11.41 22.34
CA LYS A 600 -0.27 -11.67 23.50
C LYS A 600 0.86 -12.63 23.17
N GLU A 601 0.63 -13.59 22.28
CA GLU A 601 1.60 -14.60 21.88
C GLU A 601 2.69 -13.96 21.01
N LEU A 602 2.30 -13.12 20.06
CA LEU A 602 3.27 -12.36 19.24
C LEU A 602 4.19 -11.46 20.06
N ARG A 603 3.64 -10.78 21.07
CA ARG A 603 4.44 -9.96 21.99
C ARG A 603 5.44 -10.79 22.78
N LYS A 604 5.07 -12.01 23.14
CA LYS A 604 5.97 -12.93 23.85
C LYS A 604 7.07 -13.41 22.90
N ASP A 605 6.73 -13.86 21.69
CA ASP A 605 7.69 -14.34 20.71
C ASP A 605 8.68 -13.24 20.30
N GLY A 606 8.19 -12.02 20.07
CA GLY A 606 9.06 -10.88 19.81
C GLY A 606 9.95 -10.52 21.00
N PHE A 607 9.47 -10.70 22.24
CA PHE A 607 10.33 -10.50 23.42
C PHE A 607 11.43 -11.56 23.50
N ASP A 608 11.09 -12.82 23.22
CA ASP A 608 12.03 -13.95 23.27
C ASP A 608 13.13 -13.81 22.19
N LEU A 609 12.80 -13.34 20.98
CA LEU A 609 13.78 -13.02 19.93
C LEU A 609 14.70 -11.86 20.33
N ALA A 610 14.13 -10.78 20.87
CA ALA A 610 14.90 -9.62 21.35
C ALA A 610 15.84 -10.00 22.51
N GLU A 611 15.36 -10.83 23.45
CA GLU A 611 16.15 -11.31 24.58
C GLU A 611 17.33 -12.17 24.13
N THR A 612 17.11 -13.03 23.14
CA THR A 612 18.17 -13.87 22.54
C THR A 612 19.25 -13.00 21.92
N ARG A 613 18.87 -12.06 21.05
CA ARG A 613 19.81 -11.13 20.42
C ARG A 613 20.54 -10.24 21.43
N TYR A 614 19.85 -9.77 22.46
CA TYR A 614 20.44 -8.96 23.52
C TYR A 614 21.52 -9.74 24.29
N LYS A 615 21.28 -11.01 24.61
CA LYS A 615 22.25 -11.86 25.30
C LYS A 615 23.47 -12.18 24.42
N GLU A 616 23.27 -12.35 23.12
CA GLU A 616 24.35 -12.57 22.15
C GLU A 616 25.28 -11.36 22.05
N LEU A 617 24.72 -10.16 21.92
CA LEU A 617 25.50 -8.95 21.63
C LEU A 617 26.08 -8.27 22.89
N LYS A 618 25.46 -8.47 24.06
CA LYS A 618 25.90 -7.84 25.32
C LYS A 618 27.40 -8.02 25.64
N PRO A 619 27.97 -9.24 25.64
CA PRO A 619 29.39 -9.41 25.95
C PRO A 619 30.32 -8.74 24.92
N ILE A 620 29.90 -8.68 23.65
CA ILE A 620 30.68 -8.06 22.56
C ILE A 620 30.66 -6.55 22.66
N LEU A 621 29.50 -5.97 22.95
CA LEU A 621 29.32 -4.52 23.12
C LEU A 621 30.02 -4.00 24.38
N ASP A 622 29.99 -4.77 25.48
CA ASP A 622 30.71 -4.45 26.70
C ASP A 622 32.24 -4.45 26.45
N GLU A 623 32.75 -5.38 25.65
CA GLU A 623 34.17 -5.46 25.27
C GLU A 623 34.59 -4.37 24.28
N LEU A 624 33.76 -4.04 23.29
CA LEU A 624 33.94 -2.90 22.40
C LEU A 624 33.99 -1.58 23.16
N ALA A 625 33.12 -1.39 24.15
CA ALA A 625 33.11 -0.19 24.98
C ALA A 625 34.41 -0.02 25.78
N VAL A 626 35.01 -1.12 26.26
CA VAL A 626 36.33 -1.09 26.91
C VAL A 626 37.43 -0.68 25.93
N LEU A 627 37.46 -1.26 24.73
CA LEU A 627 38.45 -0.93 23.69
C LEU A 627 38.34 0.53 23.21
N GLU A 628 37.12 1.06 23.09
CA GLU A 628 36.88 2.46 22.75
C GLU A 628 37.30 3.41 23.87
N ALA A 629 37.08 3.04 25.13
CA ALA A 629 37.53 3.81 26.28
C ALA A 629 39.07 3.84 26.39
N GLU A 630 39.74 2.70 26.15
CA GLU A 630 41.20 2.63 26.07
C GLU A 630 41.76 3.50 24.93
N GLN A 631 41.13 3.45 23.75
CA GLN A 631 41.54 4.28 22.62
C GLN A 631 41.39 5.78 22.92
N LYS A 632 40.28 6.17 23.56
CA LYS A 632 40.02 7.56 23.94
C LYS A 632 41.03 8.06 24.99
N ALA A 633 41.38 7.21 25.96
CA ALA A 633 42.41 7.52 26.95
C ALA A 633 43.82 7.66 26.33
N GLU A 634 44.18 6.81 25.35
CA GLU A 634 45.43 6.94 24.59
C GLU A 634 45.47 8.24 23.75
N GLU A 635 44.33 8.66 23.20
CA GLU A 635 44.19 9.91 22.44
C GLU A 635 44.39 11.16 23.30
N GLU A 636 43.77 11.18 24.48
CA GLU A 636 43.91 12.27 25.45
C GLU A 636 45.34 12.35 26.01
N ALA A 637 46.01 11.21 26.23
CA ALA A 637 47.42 11.17 26.62
C ALA A 637 48.35 11.70 25.53
N SER A 638 48.08 11.40 24.25
CA SER A 638 48.87 11.87 23.11
C SER A 638 48.71 13.38 22.83
N GLY A 639 47.55 13.96 23.12
CA GLY A 639 47.30 15.40 23.01
C GLY A 639 48.12 16.24 24.00
N SER A 640 48.42 15.69 25.19
CA SER A 640 49.19 16.39 26.23
C SER A 640 50.67 16.60 25.91
N THR A 641 51.27 15.75 25.05
CA THR A 641 52.69 15.84 24.67
C THR A 641 52.99 16.86 23.56
N SER A 642 51.97 17.30 22.82
CA SER A 642 52.09 18.34 21.79
C SER A 642 52.31 19.73 22.39
N SER A 643 51.72 20.01 23.57
CA SER A 643 51.82 21.32 24.25
C SER A 643 53.22 21.69 24.78
N LYS A 644 54.15 20.72 24.88
CA LYS A 644 55.53 20.96 25.34
C LYS A 644 56.54 21.24 24.22
N ARG A 645 56.16 21.13 22.93
CA ARG A 645 57.09 21.36 21.81
C ARG A 645 57.14 22.80 21.30
N ASP A 646 56.14 23.63 21.60
CA ASP A 646 56.08 25.01 21.08
C ASP A 646 56.89 26.05 21.87
N THR A 647 57.44 25.72 23.05
CA THR A 647 58.28 26.66 23.82
C THR A 647 59.77 26.64 23.44
N LYS A 648 60.20 25.78 22.49
CA LYS A 648 61.63 25.61 22.16
C LYS A 648 62.10 26.24 20.83
N LYS A 649 61.21 26.82 20.02
CA LYS A 649 61.55 27.42 18.70
C LYS A 649 61.73 28.95 18.69
N GLY A 650 61.75 29.61 19.85
CA GLY A 650 61.88 31.07 19.97
C GLY A 650 63.28 31.64 20.22
N LYS A 651 64.34 30.83 20.28
CA LYS A 651 65.72 31.32 20.54
C LYS A 651 66.72 30.67 19.58
N GLN A 652 66.89 31.25 18.39
CA GLN A 652 68.15 31.25 17.63
C GLN A 652 67.93 31.93 16.28
N LYS A 653 68.06 33.26 16.24
CA LYS A 653 68.45 34.03 15.05
C LYS A 653 68.86 35.45 15.49
N SER A 654 70.07 35.55 16.06
CA SER A 654 70.83 36.79 16.20
C SER A 654 72.32 36.45 16.34
N ALA A 655 73.17 37.19 15.63
CA ALA A 655 74.62 36.99 15.35
C ALA A 655 74.83 36.01 14.19
N GLY A 656 75.51 36.31 13.09
CA GLY A 656 76.47 37.35 12.64
C GLY A 656 77.22 36.65 11.48
N ARG A 657 77.72 37.25 10.42
CA ARG A 657 78.20 38.59 10.11
C ARG A 657 78.27 38.68 8.59
#